data_AF-A0A9D8ILI3-F1
#
_entry.id   AF-A0A9D8ILI3-F1
#
_cell.length_a   1.000
_cell.length_b   1.000
_cell.length_c   1.000
_cell.angle_alpha   90.00
_cell.angle_beta   90.00
_cell.angle_gamma   90.00
#
_symmetry.space_group_name_H-M   'P 1'
#
loop_
_entity.id
_entity.type
_entity.pdbx_description
1 polymer ?
#
loop_
_entity_poly.entity_id
_entity_poly.type
_entity_poly.pdbx_seq_one_letter_code
_entity_poly.pdbx_strand_id
1 'polypeptide(L)'
;MTRMAPSLSMGYLLICACLPPGWPAGPGRASAQTPAESALSRPWLWSKAHAVPPETTSEQSGYFSIVEGRDGRIYIGTAKYGDNAFLVEFNPPTGTMRIVVDAEREIGIDRKGFAAQAKFHTRNNVGPSGKIYLGTKQGYPKAGEKVADYLGGHPMVYDPKTGKTRVYDIPVPHQGIISITPDESRGVAYISTCSDERPVESTHFMILDLATGKYRDLLDCRHMYAFIVLDHLGRAYHPVLGGEIARYDPRSGKLDRLKQTIDGAAPSPDSLLAHPQSHPINWEVSPDGKTLYSVAMSGNQLFAYDLAADGQSLRGRSLGKLIPEASRTDCRALCVAPDGTVWAGINASFKGREDRLHLCSYRPGDPAPLDRGPIAIANPDYSRFTDAAGKPLSHHHGVHKLPDGTMLPRYVVMGICAAADGTVYVTTLYPFTLHAIRFPRVAALTTTYYHNSHADMLLTRLARTDTLDGRGTRLPMSMASLYSEQNPKADMAPAIAAEAGIKRHASISSALNPGGNRLAVDGVLMIAEHGNYPESDTGQFIFPKRRWFAEVAREMERAGRVAPVFFDKHLADNFEDAHWIHGEAKRLKIPLMAGSSVPLAWRYPPIDTTRGKKLSQIVVTSHGRLDSYGIHALEAAQALAERRAGGETGVARVRFIEGADVWKQAGSGLYDRALLDAALSRQRDPVNPGRKLEEVVARPGLMVVDYRDGLRVCVFNLEGAVREWAAAWKDGDGTVASTVFWTQELRPFYHFTFQLAGVSRFMSRGVPPWPLERTLLTTGILDAVLVSRRDKGKVVETPRLGIAYQSDWNWQQPPPPPPGRPITGP
;
A
#
# COMPACT_ATOMS: atom_id res chain seq x y z
N MET A 1 39.10 -10.49 58.21
CA MET A 1 37.75 -11.08 58.30
C MET A 1 36.84 -10.34 57.32
N THR A 2 36.59 -11.01 56.20
CA THR A 2 35.56 -10.81 55.17
C THR A 2 34.86 -9.45 55.04
N ARG A 3 35.34 -8.62 54.09
CA ARG A 3 34.55 -7.57 53.43
C ARG A 3 33.81 -8.18 52.24
N MET A 4 32.49 -8.00 52.23
CA MET A 4 31.57 -8.35 51.15
C MET A 4 31.86 -7.55 49.87
N ALA A 5 31.81 -8.24 48.73
CA ALA A 5 31.71 -7.66 47.40
C ALA A 5 30.26 -7.24 47.11
N PRO A 6 30.00 -6.11 46.44
CA PRO A 6 28.67 -5.78 45.95
C PRO A 6 28.39 -6.52 44.64
N SER A 7 27.22 -7.16 44.60
CA SER A 7 26.64 -7.88 43.46
C SER A 7 26.42 -6.97 42.25
N LEU A 8 26.83 -7.45 41.07
CA LEU A 8 26.42 -6.91 39.78
C LEU A 8 24.89 -7.02 39.62
N SER A 9 24.19 -5.89 39.60
CA SER A 9 22.80 -5.78 39.16
C SER A 9 22.75 -5.63 37.64
N MET A 10 22.41 -6.72 36.97
CA MET A 10 22.22 -6.84 35.52
C MET A 10 20.85 -6.23 35.17
N GLY A 11 20.86 -5.10 34.46
CA GLY A 11 19.65 -4.46 33.94
C GLY A 11 19.16 -5.14 32.66
N TYR A 12 17.86 -5.37 32.54
CA TYR A 12 17.08 -5.35 31.28
C TYR A 12 15.57 -5.49 31.58
N LEU A 13 14.76 -4.87 30.72
CA LEU A 13 13.28 -4.77 30.68
C LEU A 13 12.58 -3.73 31.59
N LEU A 14 12.64 -2.46 31.18
CA LEU A 14 11.49 -1.56 31.21
C LEU A 14 11.05 -1.30 29.75
N ILE A 15 9.93 -1.89 29.33
CA ILE A 15 9.17 -1.45 28.15
C ILE A 15 7.98 -0.66 28.70
N CYS A 16 8.23 0.58 29.10
CA CYS A 16 7.25 1.66 29.22
C CYS A 16 7.99 2.98 29.10
N ALA A 17 7.47 3.86 28.25
CA ALA A 17 8.05 5.15 27.91
C ALA A 17 8.13 6.09 29.12
N CYS A 18 9.29 6.70 29.34
CA CYS A 18 9.48 7.99 30.03
C CYS A 18 10.82 8.60 29.55
N LEU A 19 10.78 9.72 28.84
CA LEU A 19 11.92 10.62 28.63
C LEU A 19 11.82 11.76 29.65
N PRO A 20 12.91 12.21 30.31
CA PRO A 20 12.89 13.40 31.14
C PRO A 20 12.91 14.68 30.26
N PRO A 21 12.31 15.80 30.71
CA PRO A 21 12.25 17.03 29.94
C PRO A 21 13.49 17.91 30.14
N GLY A 22 13.94 18.57 29.07
CA GLY A 22 14.72 19.79 29.12
C GLY A 22 16.14 19.68 28.58
N TRP A 23 16.34 20.14 27.34
CA TRP A 23 17.51 20.94 26.91
C TRP A 23 17.18 21.65 25.58
N PRO A 24 17.72 22.87 25.33
CA PRO A 24 17.17 23.81 24.37
C PRO A 24 17.54 23.47 22.93
N ALA A 25 16.64 23.82 22.01
CA ALA A 25 16.84 23.72 20.57
C ALA A 25 17.99 24.63 20.10
N GLY A 26 19.05 24.03 19.55
CA GLY A 26 20.07 24.73 18.75
C GLY A 26 19.57 24.98 17.32
N PRO A 27 20.07 26.02 16.62
CA PRO A 27 19.53 26.44 15.33
C PRO A 27 19.88 25.41 14.25
N GLY A 28 18.86 25.02 13.49
CA GLY A 28 18.96 24.03 12.42
C GLY A 28 19.89 24.49 11.29
N ARG A 29 20.88 23.67 10.97
CA ARG A 29 21.54 23.69 9.66
C ARG A 29 20.75 22.78 8.73
N ALA A 30 20.23 23.34 7.64
CA ALA A 30 19.67 22.58 6.54
C ALA A 30 20.76 21.66 5.97
N SER A 31 20.66 20.35 6.24
CA SER A 31 21.52 19.36 5.60
C SER A 31 20.94 19.01 4.23
N ALA A 32 21.72 19.23 3.18
CA ALA A 32 21.44 18.72 1.85
C ALA A 32 21.19 17.20 1.92
N GLN A 33 20.10 16.74 1.30
CA GLN A 33 19.77 15.32 1.16
C GLN A 33 20.96 14.57 0.56
N THR A 34 21.45 13.54 1.25
CA THR A 34 22.56 12.74 0.75
C THR A 34 22.06 11.75 -0.32
N PRO A 35 22.83 11.51 -1.41
CA PRO A 35 22.47 10.58 -2.49
C PRO A 35 22.22 9.11 -2.06
N ALA A 36 22.48 8.77 -0.80
CA ALA A 36 22.24 7.46 -0.19
C ALA A 36 20.77 7.21 0.25
N GLU A 37 19.91 8.24 0.23
CA GLU A 37 18.45 8.05 0.44
C GLU A 37 17.76 7.34 -0.73
N SER A 38 18.41 7.26 -1.91
CA SER A 38 17.85 6.62 -3.10
C SER A 38 17.88 5.07 -3.09
N ALA A 39 18.57 4.45 -2.14
CA ALA A 39 18.88 3.02 -2.17
C ALA A 39 17.94 2.10 -1.35
N LEU A 40 16.76 2.55 -0.87
CA LEU A 40 15.62 1.64 -0.63
C LEU A 40 14.30 2.35 -1.00
N SER A 41 14.09 2.50 -2.30
CA SER A 41 12.90 2.97 -3.01
C SER A 41 11.71 2.00 -2.90
N ARG A 42 11.45 1.41 -1.73
CA ARG A 42 10.25 0.57 -1.59
C ARG A 42 9.01 1.46 -1.62
N PRO A 43 8.00 1.14 -2.46
CA PRO A 43 6.80 1.94 -2.54
C PRO A 43 6.08 1.91 -1.19
N TRP A 44 5.57 3.07 -0.77
CA TRP A 44 4.75 3.15 0.42
C TRP A 44 3.52 2.25 0.30
N LEU A 45 3.23 1.51 1.37
CA LEU A 45 1.93 0.89 1.59
C LEU A 45 0.98 1.96 2.11
N TRP A 46 0.26 2.59 1.20
CA TRP A 46 -0.71 3.64 1.53
C TRP A 46 -1.92 3.03 2.25
N SER A 47 -2.02 3.34 3.54
CA SER A 47 -3.17 3.00 4.38
C SER A 47 -4.22 4.10 4.36
N LYS A 48 -5.50 3.70 4.43
CA LYS A 48 -6.57 4.59 4.89
C LYS A 48 -6.65 4.46 6.41
N ALA A 49 -6.31 5.53 7.12
CA ALA A 49 -6.29 5.57 8.57
C ALA A 49 -7.65 5.99 9.13
N HIS A 50 -8.03 5.40 10.27
CA HIS A 50 -9.25 5.70 11.02
C HIS A 50 -8.89 5.82 12.50
N ALA A 51 -9.21 6.96 13.12
CA ALA A 51 -9.01 7.13 14.56
C ALA A 51 -10.03 6.27 15.32
N VAL A 52 -9.56 5.42 16.22
CA VAL A 52 -10.44 4.70 17.15
C VAL A 52 -11.05 5.72 18.12
N PRO A 53 -12.33 5.63 18.51
CA PRO A 53 -13.00 6.69 19.27
C PRO A 53 -12.25 7.04 20.56
N PRO A 54 -11.83 8.31 20.75
CA PRO A 54 -10.94 8.69 21.85
C PRO A 54 -11.53 8.42 23.23
N GLU A 55 -12.85 8.43 23.38
CA GLU A 55 -13.56 8.12 24.64
C GLU A 55 -13.36 6.67 25.12
N THR A 56 -12.95 5.78 24.21
CA THR A 56 -12.69 4.37 24.51
C THR A 56 -11.26 4.11 24.97
N THR A 57 -10.44 5.16 25.09
CA THR A 57 -9.03 5.06 25.46
C THR A 57 -8.58 6.22 26.35
N SER A 58 -7.64 5.97 27.27
CA SER A 58 -7.09 7.02 28.14
C SER A 58 -5.79 7.61 27.59
N GLU A 59 -5.01 6.80 26.90
CA GLU A 59 -3.67 7.13 26.42
C GLU A 59 -3.54 6.93 24.91
N GLN A 60 -4.65 6.81 24.17
CA GLN A 60 -4.61 6.47 22.74
C GLN A 60 -3.86 5.14 22.48
N SER A 61 -4.21 4.13 23.27
CA SER A 61 -3.54 2.83 23.35
C SER A 61 -4.51 1.66 23.12
N GLY A 62 -3.94 0.51 22.72
CA GLY A 62 -4.60 -0.76 22.51
C GLY A 62 -3.57 -1.89 22.45
N TYR A 63 -4.03 -3.13 22.25
CA TYR A 63 -3.20 -4.35 22.25
C TYR A 63 -3.53 -5.24 21.03
N PHE A 64 -3.33 -6.56 21.13
CA PHE A 64 -3.51 -7.55 20.05
C PHE A 64 -4.98 -7.74 19.60
N SER A 65 -5.92 -7.09 20.28
CA SER A 65 -7.36 -7.31 20.17
C SER A 65 -7.93 -6.72 18.88
N ILE A 66 -7.82 -7.45 17.78
CA ILE A 66 -8.49 -7.17 16.50
C ILE A 66 -8.88 -8.48 15.81
N VAL A 67 -10.08 -8.55 15.21
CA VAL A 67 -10.51 -9.69 14.38
C VAL A 67 -11.62 -9.27 13.41
N GLU A 68 -11.74 -9.96 12.27
CA GLU A 68 -12.89 -9.86 11.37
C GLU A 68 -14.00 -10.80 11.86
N GLY A 69 -15.22 -10.26 12.03
CA GLY A 69 -16.41 -11.07 12.29
C GLY A 69 -16.98 -11.69 11.02
N ARG A 70 -17.83 -12.72 11.18
CA ARG A 70 -18.50 -13.38 10.03
C ARG A 70 -19.48 -12.47 9.26
N ASP A 71 -19.74 -11.27 9.78
CA ASP A 71 -20.51 -10.20 9.16
C ASP A 71 -19.65 -9.22 8.32
N GLY A 72 -18.34 -9.47 8.22
CA GLY A 72 -17.39 -8.60 7.52
C GLY A 72 -17.05 -7.30 8.26
N ARG A 73 -17.43 -7.18 9.54
CA ARG A 73 -17.04 -6.07 10.41
C ARG A 73 -15.72 -6.38 11.10
N ILE A 74 -14.98 -5.33 11.45
CA ILE A 74 -13.72 -5.46 12.19
C ILE A 74 -13.96 -5.08 13.66
N TYR A 75 -13.57 -5.94 14.58
CA TYR A 75 -13.84 -5.78 16.01
C TYR A 75 -12.54 -5.53 16.76
N ILE A 76 -12.43 -4.37 17.39
CA ILE A 76 -11.19 -3.82 17.95
C ILE A 76 -11.37 -3.60 19.44
N GLY A 77 -10.53 -4.22 20.26
CA GLY A 77 -10.53 -4.01 21.71
C GLY A 77 -9.63 -2.84 22.08
N THR A 78 -10.08 -2.01 23.01
CA THR A 78 -9.40 -0.77 23.39
C THR A 78 -8.83 -0.87 24.81
N ALA A 79 -7.98 0.10 25.17
CA ALA A 79 -7.42 0.24 26.51
C ALA A 79 -7.70 1.64 27.10
N LYS A 80 -8.45 1.69 28.21
CA LYS A 80 -8.71 2.89 29.01
C LYS A 80 -8.25 2.64 30.45
N TYR A 81 -6.96 2.90 30.67
CA TYR A 81 -6.28 2.62 31.92
C TYR A 81 -6.93 3.31 33.11
N GLY A 82 -7.20 2.51 34.15
CA GLY A 82 -7.85 2.97 35.37
C GLY A 82 -9.37 3.12 35.29
N ASP A 83 -9.99 2.72 34.18
CA ASP A 83 -11.42 2.94 33.96
C ASP A 83 -12.16 1.74 33.34
N ASN A 84 -11.89 1.37 32.09
CA ASN A 84 -12.71 0.38 31.37
C ASN A 84 -12.02 -0.20 30.13
N ALA A 85 -12.65 -1.18 29.50
CA ALA A 85 -12.30 -1.77 28.21
C ALA A 85 -13.54 -1.75 27.30
N PHE A 86 -13.33 -1.41 26.03
CA PHE A 86 -14.41 -1.38 25.05
C PHE A 86 -14.10 -2.25 23.84
N LEU A 87 -15.12 -2.91 23.30
CA LEU A 87 -15.06 -3.49 21.96
C LEU A 87 -15.71 -2.52 20.98
N VAL A 88 -14.95 -2.10 19.99
CA VAL A 88 -15.36 -1.18 18.93
C VAL A 88 -15.54 -1.97 17.65
N GLU A 89 -16.73 -1.90 17.06
CA GLU A 89 -17.02 -2.42 15.73
C GLU A 89 -16.69 -1.33 14.69
N PHE A 90 -15.93 -1.69 13.67
CA PHE A 90 -15.66 -0.89 12.48
C PHE A 90 -16.38 -1.50 11.27
N ASN A 91 -17.04 -0.64 10.50
CA ASN A 91 -17.78 -0.97 9.28
C ASN A 91 -16.95 -0.55 8.06
N PRO A 92 -16.25 -1.49 7.37
CA PRO A 92 -15.36 -1.11 6.27
C PRO A 92 -16.03 -0.36 5.11
N PRO A 93 -17.24 -0.76 4.63
CA PRO A 93 -17.92 -0.03 3.57
C PRO A 93 -18.16 1.47 3.85
N THR A 94 -18.45 1.84 5.09
CA THR A 94 -18.81 3.23 5.46
C THR A 94 -17.69 3.97 6.19
N GLY A 95 -16.74 3.24 6.77
CA GLY A 95 -15.68 3.79 7.62
C GLY A 95 -16.14 4.19 9.03
N THR A 96 -17.37 3.88 9.44
CA THR A 96 -17.92 4.24 10.76
C THR A 96 -17.49 3.26 11.84
N MET A 97 -17.37 3.77 13.08
CA MET A 97 -17.09 2.97 14.28
C MET A 97 -18.21 3.13 15.31
N ARG A 98 -18.49 2.06 16.08
CA ARG A 98 -19.41 2.10 17.22
C ARG A 98 -18.93 1.20 18.36
N ILE A 99 -19.19 1.60 19.60
CA ILE A 99 -18.95 0.76 20.78
C ILE A 99 -20.04 -0.31 20.84
N VAL A 100 -19.64 -1.57 20.89
CA VAL A 100 -20.54 -2.73 20.97
C VAL A 100 -20.46 -3.48 22.30
N VAL A 101 -19.35 -3.35 23.03
CA VAL A 101 -19.19 -3.89 24.38
C VAL A 101 -18.55 -2.83 25.28
N ASP A 102 -19.10 -2.69 26.48
CA ASP A 102 -18.55 -1.95 27.62
C ASP A 102 -18.29 -2.99 28.72
N ALA A 103 -17.02 -3.29 29.01
CA ALA A 103 -16.68 -4.45 29.84
C ALA A 103 -17.28 -4.35 31.25
N GLU A 104 -17.05 -3.24 31.93
CA GLU A 104 -17.53 -3.01 33.30
C GLU A 104 -19.06 -3.12 33.39
N ARG A 105 -19.78 -2.52 32.43
CA ARG A 105 -21.24 -2.61 32.36
C ARG A 105 -21.75 -4.03 32.16
N GLU A 106 -21.15 -4.78 31.23
CA GLU A 106 -21.56 -6.17 30.98
C GLU A 106 -21.25 -7.10 32.17
N ILE A 107 -20.19 -6.80 32.94
CA ILE A 107 -19.84 -7.52 34.16
C ILE A 107 -20.75 -7.13 35.34
N GLY A 108 -21.35 -5.94 35.30
CA GLY A 108 -22.20 -5.40 36.37
C GLY A 108 -21.39 -4.77 37.50
N ILE A 109 -20.24 -4.18 37.18
CA ILE A 109 -19.36 -3.48 38.13
C ILE A 109 -19.09 -2.04 37.67
N ASP A 110 -18.57 -1.22 38.60
CA ASP A 110 -17.99 0.11 38.30
C ASP A 110 -16.74 0.32 39.18
N ARG A 111 -15.66 -0.35 38.81
CA ARG A 111 -14.34 -0.26 39.42
C ARG A 111 -13.49 0.78 38.69
N LYS A 112 -12.56 1.37 39.44
CA LYS A 112 -11.62 2.38 38.94
C LYS A 112 -10.22 2.06 39.41
N GLY A 113 -9.24 2.75 38.83
CA GLY A 113 -7.84 2.55 39.17
C GLY A 113 -7.35 1.16 38.75
N PHE A 114 -6.42 0.59 39.50
CA PHE A 114 -5.87 -0.73 39.20
C PHE A 114 -6.93 -1.85 39.21
N ALA A 115 -8.01 -1.69 39.98
CA ALA A 115 -9.09 -2.67 40.08
C ALA A 115 -9.97 -2.77 38.82
N ALA A 116 -9.88 -1.77 37.91
CA ALA A 116 -10.72 -1.68 36.72
C ALA A 116 -10.34 -2.70 35.64
N GLN A 117 -11.33 -3.10 34.85
CA GLN A 117 -11.12 -3.89 33.64
C GLN A 117 -10.62 -3.00 32.50
N ALA A 118 -9.36 -2.61 32.57
CA ALA A 118 -8.80 -1.47 31.81
C ALA A 118 -8.51 -1.73 30.33
N LYS A 119 -8.54 -2.97 29.86
CA LYS A 119 -8.26 -3.32 28.45
C LYS A 119 -8.81 -4.67 28.03
N PHE A 120 -9.11 -4.81 26.75
CA PHE A 120 -9.16 -6.11 26.07
C PHE A 120 -7.77 -6.44 25.54
N HIS A 121 -7.12 -7.43 26.15
CA HIS A 121 -5.72 -7.77 25.85
C HIS A 121 -5.60 -9.03 24.98
N THR A 122 -6.69 -9.77 24.80
CA THR A 122 -6.71 -10.98 23.99
C THR A 122 -6.39 -10.71 22.53
N ARG A 123 -5.82 -11.70 21.83
CA ARG A 123 -6.12 -11.84 20.40
C ARG A 123 -7.54 -12.37 20.30
N ASN A 124 -8.43 -11.62 19.67
CA ASN A 124 -9.83 -12.01 19.58
C ASN A 124 -10.01 -13.19 18.63
N ASN A 125 -10.91 -14.10 18.97
CA ASN A 125 -11.26 -15.24 18.13
C ASN A 125 -12.73 -15.20 17.72
N VAL A 126 -13.05 -15.82 16.59
CA VAL A 126 -14.43 -15.93 16.09
C VAL A 126 -14.83 -17.39 15.99
N GLY A 127 -15.88 -17.76 16.72
CA GLY A 127 -16.42 -19.11 16.68
C GLY A 127 -17.21 -19.40 15.39
N PRO A 128 -17.47 -20.69 15.08
CA PRO A 128 -18.37 -21.08 13.98
C PRO A 128 -19.74 -20.38 13.98
N SER A 129 -20.28 -20.04 15.14
CA SER A 129 -21.53 -19.30 15.31
C SER A 129 -21.49 -17.85 14.80
N GLY A 130 -20.28 -17.29 14.66
CA GLY A 130 -20.02 -15.87 14.40
C GLY A 130 -19.81 -15.04 15.66
N LYS A 131 -19.87 -15.64 16.85
CA LYS A 131 -19.59 -14.97 18.12
C LYS A 131 -18.11 -14.65 18.27
N ILE A 132 -17.83 -13.58 19.00
CA ILE A 132 -16.51 -13.02 19.22
C ILE A 132 -16.09 -13.29 20.66
N TYR A 133 -14.93 -13.92 20.80
CA TYR A 133 -14.36 -14.35 22.07
C TYR A 133 -13.21 -13.41 22.42
N LEU A 134 -13.31 -12.78 23.59
CA LEU A 134 -12.38 -11.74 24.06
C LEU A 134 -12.30 -11.72 25.58
N GLY A 135 -11.22 -11.19 26.14
CA GLY A 135 -10.96 -11.26 27.57
C GLY A 135 -10.35 -9.98 28.13
N THR A 136 -10.74 -9.64 29.36
CA THR A 136 -10.32 -8.41 30.02
C THR A 136 -9.01 -8.58 30.79
N LYS A 137 -8.30 -7.47 30.97
CA LYS A 137 -7.07 -7.37 31.77
C LYS A 137 -6.99 -6.01 32.48
N GLN A 138 -6.27 -5.96 33.59
CA GLN A 138 -5.94 -4.76 34.36
C GLN A 138 -5.04 -3.75 33.64
N GLY A 139 -4.98 -2.54 34.17
CA GLY A 139 -4.02 -1.52 33.78
C GLY A 139 -2.65 -1.73 34.43
N TYR A 140 -1.92 -0.63 34.63
CA TYR A 140 -0.69 -0.61 35.43
C TYR A 140 -1.00 0.04 36.79
N PRO A 141 -0.47 -0.49 37.91
CA PRO A 141 -0.75 0.08 39.22
C PRO A 141 -0.08 1.45 39.36
N LYS A 142 -0.82 2.42 39.89
CA LYS A 142 -0.30 3.73 40.30
C LYS A 142 0.17 3.70 41.74
N ALA A 143 0.90 4.73 42.15
CA ALA A 143 1.38 4.87 43.52
C ALA A 143 0.21 4.79 44.51
N GLY A 144 0.28 3.84 45.46
CA GLY A 144 -0.74 3.62 46.48
C GLY A 144 -1.76 2.52 46.17
N GLU A 145 -1.85 2.06 44.91
CA GLU A 145 -2.72 0.94 44.51
C GLU A 145 -2.05 -0.41 44.78
N LYS A 146 -2.84 -1.44 45.11
CA LYS A 146 -2.34 -2.78 45.43
C LYS A 146 -2.68 -3.75 44.31
N VAL A 147 -1.78 -4.70 44.05
CA VAL A 147 -2.03 -5.77 43.06
C VAL A 147 -3.31 -6.57 43.39
N ALA A 148 -3.59 -6.76 44.67
CA ALA A 148 -4.78 -7.46 45.15
C ALA A 148 -6.11 -6.73 44.84
N ASP A 149 -6.08 -5.45 44.47
CA ASP A 149 -7.29 -4.67 44.17
C ASP A 149 -7.96 -5.16 42.86
N TYR A 150 -7.15 -5.70 41.94
CA TYR A 150 -7.64 -6.36 40.74
C TYR A 150 -7.99 -7.82 41.04
N LEU A 151 -9.28 -8.16 40.95
CA LEU A 151 -9.74 -9.52 41.29
C LEU A 151 -9.40 -10.55 40.22
N GLY A 152 -9.20 -10.13 38.96
CA GLY A 152 -8.94 -11.02 37.82
C GLY A 152 -9.71 -10.61 36.58
N GLY A 153 -9.32 -11.17 35.44
CA GLY A 153 -9.94 -10.93 34.14
C GLY A 153 -11.10 -11.87 33.87
N HIS A 154 -12.05 -11.39 33.08
CA HIS A 154 -13.23 -12.13 32.67
C HIS A 154 -13.11 -12.60 31.23
N PRO A 155 -13.30 -13.91 30.95
CA PRO A 155 -13.64 -14.37 29.61
C PRO A 155 -15.01 -13.83 29.20
N MET A 156 -15.14 -13.36 27.97
CA MET A 156 -16.37 -12.78 27.44
C MET A 156 -16.66 -13.30 26.03
N VAL A 157 -17.96 -13.38 25.70
CA VAL A 157 -18.45 -13.79 24.38
C VAL A 157 -19.51 -12.81 23.92
N TYR A 158 -19.19 -12.03 22.89
CA TYR A 158 -20.11 -11.10 22.24
C TYR A 158 -20.76 -11.75 21.01
N ASP A 159 -22.07 -11.63 20.88
CA ASP A 159 -22.81 -12.08 19.70
C ASP A 159 -23.22 -10.88 18.82
N PRO A 160 -22.53 -10.65 17.67
CA PRO A 160 -22.90 -9.59 16.74
C PRO A 160 -24.35 -9.61 16.26
N LYS A 161 -24.97 -10.80 16.19
CA LYS A 161 -26.34 -10.96 15.67
C LYS A 161 -27.38 -10.45 16.65
N THR A 162 -27.14 -10.63 17.95
CA THR A 162 -28.11 -10.25 19.00
C THR A 162 -27.68 -9.03 19.79
N GLY A 163 -26.44 -8.58 19.66
CA GLY A 163 -25.84 -7.52 20.47
C GLY A 163 -25.69 -7.89 21.95
N LYS A 164 -25.71 -9.19 22.29
CA LYS A 164 -25.64 -9.65 23.69
C LYS A 164 -24.23 -10.11 24.01
N THR A 165 -23.80 -9.86 25.24
CA THR A 165 -22.53 -10.36 25.77
C THR A 165 -22.79 -11.36 26.87
N ARG A 166 -22.07 -12.48 26.83
CA ARG A 166 -21.98 -13.40 27.96
C ARG A 166 -20.65 -13.17 28.67
N VAL A 167 -20.71 -12.95 29.97
CA VAL A 167 -19.55 -12.82 30.86
C VAL A 167 -19.40 -14.11 31.65
N TYR A 168 -18.17 -14.60 31.77
CA TYR A 168 -17.82 -15.72 32.64
C TYR A 168 -17.05 -15.23 33.86
N ASP A 169 -17.15 -15.97 34.96
CA ASP A 169 -16.45 -15.65 36.21
C ASP A 169 -14.93 -15.70 36.05
N ILE A 170 -14.21 -15.05 36.96
CA ILE A 170 -12.75 -15.01 36.98
C ILE A 170 -12.21 -16.45 37.17
N PRO A 171 -11.39 -16.99 36.23
CA PRO A 171 -10.89 -18.35 36.32
C PRO A 171 -9.76 -18.50 37.34
N VAL A 172 -8.87 -17.51 37.41
CA VAL A 172 -7.72 -17.47 38.32
C VAL A 172 -7.64 -16.08 38.94
N PRO A 173 -7.70 -15.94 40.28
CA PRO A 173 -7.62 -14.65 40.94
C PRO A 173 -6.38 -13.85 40.54
N HIS A 174 -6.55 -12.54 40.39
CA HIS A 174 -5.50 -11.55 40.08
C HIS A 174 -4.81 -11.71 38.71
N GLN A 175 -5.20 -12.69 37.89
CA GLN A 175 -4.67 -12.86 36.53
C GLN A 175 -5.64 -12.30 35.49
N GLY A 176 -5.09 -11.68 34.43
CA GLY A 176 -5.87 -11.29 33.26
C GLY A 176 -6.11 -12.44 32.29
N ILE A 177 -6.88 -12.19 31.24
CA ILE A 177 -7.08 -13.16 30.15
C ILE A 177 -6.30 -12.71 28.91
N ILE A 178 -5.49 -13.61 28.35
CA ILE A 178 -4.66 -13.33 27.18
C ILE A 178 -5.07 -14.09 25.92
N SER A 179 -5.78 -15.21 26.07
CA SER A 179 -6.31 -15.97 24.94
C SER A 179 -7.60 -16.68 25.29
N ILE A 180 -8.52 -16.70 24.34
CA ILE A 180 -9.77 -17.46 24.39
C ILE A 180 -10.01 -18.05 23.02
N THR A 181 -9.85 -19.36 22.88
CA THR A 181 -9.94 -20.03 21.59
C THR A 181 -11.12 -21.01 21.60
N PRO A 182 -12.22 -20.71 20.88
CA PRO A 182 -13.45 -21.48 20.96
C PRO A 182 -13.37 -22.82 20.20
N ASP A 183 -13.90 -23.88 20.82
CA ASP A 183 -14.28 -25.13 20.17
C ASP A 183 -15.76 -25.38 20.41
N GLU A 184 -16.59 -24.59 19.73
CA GLU A 184 -18.05 -24.63 19.88
C GLU A 184 -18.64 -26.01 19.55
N SER A 185 -17.98 -26.79 18.69
CA SER A 185 -18.41 -28.15 18.35
C SER A 185 -18.42 -29.09 19.55
N ARG A 186 -17.62 -28.79 20.56
CA ARG A 186 -17.53 -29.52 21.83
C ARG A 186 -18.11 -28.74 23.01
N GLY A 187 -18.70 -27.57 22.76
CA GLY A 187 -19.26 -26.71 23.80
C GLY A 187 -18.22 -26.14 24.77
N VAL A 188 -16.95 -26.01 24.35
CA VAL A 188 -15.86 -25.50 25.19
C VAL A 188 -15.12 -24.34 24.55
N ALA A 189 -14.36 -23.59 25.35
CA ALA A 189 -13.29 -22.73 24.88
C ALA A 189 -12.03 -23.00 25.69
N TYR A 190 -10.87 -22.83 25.07
CA TYR A 190 -9.58 -22.95 25.73
C TYR A 190 -9.09 -21.57 26.14
N ILE A 191 -8.70 -21.42 27.40
CA ILE A 191 -8.34 -20.13 28.00
C ILE A 191 -6.87 -20.15 28.39
N SER A 192 -6.18 -19.05 28.08
CA SER A 192 -4.87 -18.74 28.66
C SER A 192 -5.02 -17.51 29.56
N THR A 193 -4.62 -17.66 30.81
CA THR A 193 -4.53 -16.54 31.78
C THR A 193 -3.15 -15.90 31.73
N CYS A 194 -2.97 -14.75 32.38
CA CYS A 194 -1.70 -14.06 32.44
C CYS A 194 -1.54 -13.27 33.74
N SER A 195 -0.59 -13.71 34.59
CA SER A 195 -0.08 -12.91 35.70
C SER A 195 0.90 -11.86 35.20
N ASP A 196 0.99 -10.70 35.86
CA ASP A 196 1.99 -9.66 35.54
C ASP A 196 3.30 -9.85 36.33
N GLU A 197 3.55 -11.07 36.84
CA GLU A 197 4.76 -11.40 37.59
C GLU A 197 6.00 -11.35 36.70
N ARG A 198 7.15 -10.99 37.29
CA ARG A 198 8.42 -10.85 36.57
C ARG A 198 9.53 -11.56 37.36
N PRO A 199 10.53 -12.18 36.68
CA PRO A 199 10.72 -12.19 35.23
C PRO A 199 9.86 -13.21 34.46
N VAL A 200 9.24 -14.18 35.16
CA VAL A 200 8.43 -15.24 34.55
C VAL A 200 6.99 -15.13 35.02
N GLU A 201 6.07 -14.96 34.07
CA GLU A 201 4.62 -14.93 34.31
C GLU A 201 4.09 -16.33 34.59
N SER A 202 3.13 -16.46 35.50
CA SER A 202 2.23 -17.62 35.56
C SER A 202 1.16 -17.47 34.46
N THR A 203 0.91 -18.55 33.72
CA THR A 203 -0.06 -18.60 32.62
C THR A 203 -0.74 -19.96 32.57
N HIS A 204 -1.98 -20.02 33.07
CA HIS A 204 -2.74 -21.27 33.13
C HIS A 204 -3.40 -21.58 31.80
N PHE A 205 -3.17 -22.79 31.31
CA PHE A 205 -3.88 -23.39 30.19
C PHE A 205 -5.11 -24.14 30.71
N MET A 206 -6.31 -23.63 30.39
CA MET A 206 -7.55 -24.10 30.97
C MET A 206 -8.60 -24.41 29.91
N ILE A 207 -9.61 -25.21 30.30
CA ILE A 207 -10.82 -25.47 29.52
C ILE A 207 -11.99 -24.77 30.22
N LEU A 208 -12.72 -23.94 29.49
CA LEU A 208 -13.99 -23.34 29.89
C LEU A 208 -15.13 -24.12 29.24
N ASP A 209 -16.04 -24.66 30.05
CA ASP A 209 -17.32 -25.18 29.56
C ASP A 209 -18.25 -24.00 29.24
N LEU A 210 -18.61 -23.84 27.97
CA LEU A 210 -19.39 -22.69 27.50
C LEU A 210 -20.83 -22.71 27.99
N ALA A 211 -21.37 -23.83 28.45
CA ALA A 211 -22.75 -23.90 28.94
C ALA A 211 -22.82 -23.53 30.42
N THR A 212 -21.97 -24.14 31.23
CA THR A 212 -21.98 -24.06 32.70
C THR A 212 -21.09 -22.95 33.26
N GLY A 213 -20.11 -22.48 32.47
CA GLY A 213 -19.11 -21.52 32.94
C GLY A 213 -18.02 -22.13 33.84
N LYS A 214 -17.99 -23.45 34.00
CA LYS A 214 -17.00 -24.12 34.84
C LYS A 214 -15.65 -24.24 34.13
N TYR A 215 -14.59 -24.13 34.92
CA TYR A 215 -13.22 -24.26 34.45
C TYR A 215 -12.59 -25.60 34.86
N ARG A 216 -11.74 -26.13 33.98
CA ARG A 216 -10.78 -27.18 34.30
C ARG A 216 -9.38 -26.66 34.00
N ASP A 217 -8.55 -26.52 35.03
CA ASP A 217 -7.14 -26.19 34.88
C ASP A 217 -6.36 -27.42 34.39
N LEU A 218 -5.53 -27.25 33.36
CA LEU A 218 -4.70 -28.32 32.81
C LEU A 218 -3.25 -28.18 33.27
N LEU A 219 -2.69 -26.97 33.23
CA LEU A 219 -1.28 -26.70 33.50
C LEU A 219 -0.99 -25.21 33.63
N ASP A 220 -0.19 -24.81 34.62
CA ASP A 220 0.55 -23.53 34.58
C ASP A 220 1.78 -23.68 33.66
N CYS A 221 1.72 -23.04 32.51
CA CYS A 221 2.73 -23.12 31.46
C CYS A 221 3.91 -22.17 31.69
N ARG A 222 3.75 -21.19 32.58
CA ARG A 222 4.76 -20.19 32.94
C ARG A 222 5.40 -19.47 31.75
N HIS A 223 4.60 -19.23 30.71
CA HIS A 223 5.03 -18.64 29.45
C HIS A 223 4.30 -17.31 29.19
N MET A 224 5.02 -16.23 28.95
CA MET A 224 4.42 -14.91 28.77
C MET A 224 3.64 -14.78 27.45
N TYR A 225 2.57 -13.98 27.49
CA TYR A 225 1.69 -13.66 26.36
C TYR A 225 1.33 -14.85 25.44
N ALA A 226 0.86 -15.94 26.05
CA ALA A 226 0.63 -17.19 25.35
C ALA A 226 -0.74 -17.25 24.65
N PHE A 227 -0.75 -17.31 23.32
CA PHE A 227 -1.97 -17.53 22.55
C PHE A 227 -2.25 -19.02 22.38
N ILE A 228 -3.50 -19.44 22.49
CA ILE A 228 -3.91 -20.83 22.23
C ILE A 228 -4.38 -20.95 20.78
N VAL A 229 -3.95 -22.01 20.11
CA VAL A 229 -4.41 -22.37 18.75
C VAL A 229 -4.97 -23.78 18.73
N LEU A 230 -5.87 -24.05 17.78
CA LEU A 230 -6.43 -25.39 17.54
C LEU A 230 -5.95 -25.93 16.19
N ASP A 231 -5.66 -27.22 16.14
CA ASP A 231 -5.43 -27.91 14.88
C ASP A 231 -6.71 -28.47 14.25
N HIS A 232 -6.57 -29.09 13.08
CA HIS A 232 -7.63 -29.73 12.32
C HIS A 232 -8.37 -30.88 13.05
N LEU A 233 -7.86 -31.38 14.18
CA LEU A 233 -8.49 -32.41 15.02
C LEU A 233 -9.16 -31.80 16.27
N GLY A 234 -9.00 -30.50 16.50
CA GLY A 234 -9.44 -29.79 17.70
C GLY A 234 -8.47 -29.93 18.87
N ARG A 235 -7.23 -30.39 18.65
CA ARG A 235 -6.20 -30.42 19.70
C ARG A 235 -5.76 -28.99 19.97
N ALA A 236 -5.67 -28.62 21.25
CA ALA A 236 -5.33 -27.27 21.69
C ALA A 236 -3.86 -27.18 22.12
N TYR A 237 -3.16 -26.13 21.67
CA TYR A 237 -1.72 -25.96 21.87
C TYR A 237 -1.40 -24.69 22.65
N HIS A 238 -0.45 -24.80 23.59
CA HIS A 238 0.01 -23.70 24.42
C HIS A 238 1.54 -23.77 24.60
N PRO A 239 2.30 -22.66 24.45
CA PRO A 239 3.74 -22.66 24.67
C PRO A 239 4.06 -22.82 26.17
N VAL A 240 5.17 -23.47 26.49
CA VAL A 240 5.63 -23.70 27.87
C VAL A 240 7.03 -23.11 28.04
N LEU A 241 7.32 -22.60 29.24
CA LEU A 241 8.65 -22.12 29.60
C LEU A 241 9.74 -23.12 29.20
N GLY A 242 10.80 -22.64 28.55
CA GLY A 242 11.91 -23.47 28.10
C GLY A 242 11.69 -24.15 26.73
N GLY A 243 10.59 -23.89 26.04
CA GLY A 243 10.39 -24.26 24.63
C GLY A 243 9.68 -25.58 24.37
N GLU A 244 9.14 -26.23 25.40
CA GLU A 244 8.15 -27.30 25.21
C GLU A 244 6.79 -26.72 24.78
N ILE A 245 5.95 -27.54 24.16
CA ILE A 245 4.58 -27.17 23.77
C ILE A 245 3.59 -28.11 24.45
N ALA A 246 2.69 -27.57 25.27
CA ALA A 246 1.58 -28.33 25.81
C ALA A 246 0.53 -28.57 24.72
N ARG A 247 0.09 -29.81 24.56
CA ARG A 247 -0.98 -30.20 23.64
C ARG A 247 -2.06 -30.96 24.38
N TYR A 248 -3.28 -30.42 24.40
CA TYR A 248 -4.45 -31.12 24.90
C TYR A 248 -5.24 -31.76 23.76
N ASP A 249 -5.49 -33.06 23.82
CA ASP A 249 -6.39 -33.75 22.88
C ASP A 249 -7.77 -33.97 23.52
N PRO A 250 -8.82 -33.26 23.07
CA PRO A 250 -10.15 -33.40 23.67
C PRO A 250 -10.81 -34.75 23.43
N ARG A 251 -10.32 -35.57 22.48
CA ARG A 251 -10.90 -36.89 22.18
C ARG A 251 -10.44 -37.93 23.19
N SER A 252 -9.19 -37.84 23.65
CA SER A 252 -8.63 -38.74 24.66
C SER A 252 -8.62 -38.13 26.07
N GLY A 253 -8.79 -36.81 26.19
CA GLY A 253 -8.65 -36.07 27.44
C GLY A 253 -7.20 -35.94 27.93
N LYS A 254 -6.22 -36.29 27.08
CA LYS A 254 -4.80 -36.33 27.43
C LYS A 254 -4.12 -34.97 27.21
N LEU A 255 -3.24 -34.60 28.14
CA LEU A 255 -2.30 -33.49 28.01
C LEU A 255 -0.88 -34.03 27.76
N ASP A 256 -0.31 -33.72 26.60
CA ASP A 256 1.08 -34.03 26.24
C ASP A 256 1.98 -32.80 26.39
N ARG A 257 3.28 -33.01 26.62
CA ARG A 257 4.34 -32.00 26.48
C ARG A 257 5.26 -32.39 25.33
N LEU A 258 5.15 -31.65 24.24
CA LEU A 258 5.88 -31.91 23.01
C LEU A 258 7.23 -31.21 23.04
N LYS A 259 8.27 -31.90 22.58
CA LYS A 259 9.55 -31.27 22.25
C LYS A 259 9.40 -30.49 20.95
N GLN A 260 9.95 -29.28 20.88
CA GLN A 260 9.98 -28.52 19.63
C GLN A 260 11.28 -28.79 18.88
N THR A 261 11.20 -28.91 17.55
CA THR A 261 12.39 -28.92 16.69
C THR A 261 12.27 -27.92 15.55
N ILE A 262 13.41 -27.43 15.06
CA ILE A 262 13.53 -26.61 13.86
C ILE A 262 14.55 -27.28 12.96
N ASP A 263 14.12 -27.67 11.75
CA ASP A 263 14.96 -28.35 10.76
C ASP A 263 15.67 -29.59 11.34
N GLY A 264 14.96 -30.31 12.24
CA GLY A 264 15.44 -31.53 12.89
C GLY A 264 16.28 -31.32 14.17
N ALA A 265 16.65 -30.09 14.50
CA ALA A 265 17.43 -29.76 15.70
C ALA A 265 16.58 -29.07 16.79
N ALA A 266 17.09 -28.96 18.01
CA ALA A 266 16.46 -28.12 19.04
C ALA A 266 16.52 -26.63 18.63
N PRO A 267 15.56 -25.78 19.07
CA PRO A 267 15.60 -24.35 18.78
C PRO A 267 16.90 -23.72 19.27
N SER A 268 17.53 -22.90 18.41
CA SER A 268 18.73 -22.15 18.81
C SER A 268 18.38 -21.05 19.81
N PRO A 269 19.33 -20.58 20.62
CA PRO A 269 19.12 -19.41 21.49
C PRO A 269 18.61 -18.18 20.72
N ASP A 270 19.16 -17.92 19.53
CA ASP A 270 18.79 -16.79 18.68
C ASP A 270 17.35 -16.86 18.15
N SER A 271 16.73 -18.04 18.14
CA SER A 271 15.32 -18.18 17.76
C SER A 271 14.36 -17.58 18.78
N LEU A 272 14.81 -17.44 20.03
CA LEU A 272 14.02 -17.04 21.22
C LEU A 272 12.84 -17.97 21.55
N LEU A 273 12.63 -19.07 20.79
CA LEU A 273 11.51 -19.98 20.97
C LEU A 273 11.61 -20.87 22.22
N ALA A 274 12.81 -21.01 22.78
CA ALA A 274 13.10 -21.79 23.98
C ALA A 274 13.82 -20.95 25.06
N HIS A 275 13.52 -19.65 25.11
CA HIS A 275 14.21 -18.73 26.01
C HIS A 275 13.99 -19.12 27.50
N PRO A 276 15.05 -19.17 28.33
CA PRO A 276 14.96 -19.67 29.71
C PRO A 276 14.12 -18.78 30.65
N GLN A 277 13.87 -17.53 30.27
CA GLN A 277 12.98 -16.60 30.99
C GLN A 277 11.65 -16.38 30.28
N SER A 278 11.28 -17.28 29.35
CA SER A 278 10.22 -17.09 28.37
C SER A 278 10.51 -15.91 27.41
N HIS A 279 9.87 -15.94 26.24
CA HIS A 279 9.85 -14.85 25.28
C HIS A 279 8.50 -14.87 24.57
N PRO A 280 7.83 -13.74 24.30
CA PRO A 280 6.53 -13.77 23.66
C PRO A 280 6.60 -14.35 22.24
N ILE A 281 5.71 -15.29 21.92
CA ILE A 281 5.64 -15.93 20.60
C ILE A 281 4.29 -15.57 19.97
N ASN A 282 4.36 -14.98 18.78
CA ASN A 282 3.21 -14.84 17.92
C ASN A 282 3.11 -16.07 17.03
N TRP A 283 1.96 -16.72 17.05
CA TRP A 283 1.70 -17.84 16.16
C TRP A 283 0.24 -17.91 15.73
N GLU A 284 -0.06 -18.53 14.61
CA GLU A 284 -1.42 -18.68 14.08
C GLU A 284 -1.47 -19.88 13.13
N VAL A 285 -2.63 -20.53 13.05
CA VAL A 285 -2.80 -21.75 12.25
C VAL A 285 -3.27 -21.43 10.83
N SER A 286 -2.88 -22.28 9.88
CA SER A 286 -3.43 -22.28 8.53
C SER A 286 -4.94 -22.54 8.55
N PRO A 287 -5.70 -22.09 7.53
CA PRO A 287 -7.15 -22.31 7.47
C PRO A 287 -7.58 -23.79 7.53
N ASP A 288 -6.72 -24.71 7.08
CA ASP A 288 -6.96 -26.15 7.16
C ASP A 288 -6.57 -26.77 8.51
N GLY A 289 -6.00 -25.99 9.44
CA GLY A 289 -5.57 -26.42 10.76
C GLY A 289 -4.36 -27.37 10.78
N LYS A 290 -3.60 -27.47 9.68
CA LYS A 290 -2.49 -28.44 9.53
C LYS A 290 -1.10 -27.83 9.66
N THR A 291 -0.97 -26.51 9.53
CA THR A 291 0.30 -25.81 9.66
C THR A 291 0.17 -24.72 10.71
N LEU A 292 1.14 -24.60 11.60
CA LEU A 292 1.25 -23.50 12.56
C LEU A 292 2.40 -22.60 12.13
N TYR A 293 2.15 -21.31 11.92
CA TYR A 293 3.20 -20.33 11.65
C TYR A 293 3.58 -19.61 12.93
N SER A 294 4.87 -19.34 13.16
CA SER A 294 5.30 -18.60 14.35
C SER A 294 6.44 -17.64 14.09
N VAL A 295 6.50 -16.60 14.92
CA VAL A 295 7.62 -15.66 15.06
C VAL A 295 7.75 -15.26 16.53
N ALA A 296 8.96 -15.27 17.08
CA ALA A 296 9.22 -14.65 18.38
C ALA A 296 9.10 -13.12 18.24
N MET A 297 8.45 -12.44 19.19
CA MET A 297 8.14 -11.00 19.04
C MET A 297 9.37 -10.11 18.83
N SER A 298 10.55 -10.50 19.29
CA SER A 298 11.81 -9.74 19.08
C SER A 298 12.74 -10.42 18.08
N GLY A 299 12.25 -11.46 17.41
CA GLY A 299 12.93 -12.16 16.34
C GLY A 299 12.57 -11.58 14.97
N ASN A 300 13.28 -12.06 13.95
CA ASN A 300 13.06 -11.71 12.55
C ASN A 300 12.82 -12.95 11.68
N GLN A 301 12.66 -14.13 12.30
CA GLN A 301 12.63 -15.42 11.61
C GLN A 301 11.22 -16.00 11.64
N LEU A 302 10.67 -16.30 10.46
CA LEU A 302 9.40 -17.01 10.35
C LEU A 302 9.64 -18.53 10.39
N PHE A 303 8.80 -19.24 11.14
CA PHE A 303 8.82 -20.69 11.24
C PHE A 303 7.45 -21.26 10.85
N ALA A 304 7.45 -22.51 10.38
CA ALA A 304 6.24 -23.31 10.17
C ALA A 304 6.36 -24.67 10.84
N TYR A 305 5.34 -25.11 11.56
CA TYR A 305 5.25 -26.43 12.19
C TYR A 305 4.17 -27.28 11.54
N ASP A 306 4.46 -28.56 11.43
CA ASP A 306 3.51 -29.57 10.97
C ASP A 306 2.61 -30.01 12.14
N LEU A 307 1.33 -29.62 12.08
CA LEU A 307 0.29 -30.06 13.02
C LEU A 307 -0.42 -31.35 12.56
N ALA A 308 -0.18 -31.82 11.34
CA ALA A 308 -0.71 -33.09 10.85
C ALA A 308 0.08 -34.29 11.38
N ALA A 309 1.34 -34.09 11.78
CA ALA A 309 2.15 -35.13 12.38
C ALA A 309 1.67 -35.54 13.79
N ASP A 310 1.77 -36.84 14.07
CA ASP A 310 1.59 -37.40 15.41
C ASP A 310 2.95 -37.64 16.11
N GLY A 311 2.89 -37.89 17.42
CA GLY A 311 4.06 -38.19 18.26
C GLY A 311 4.29 -37.17 19.38
N GLN A 312 5.52 -37.17 19.90
CA GLN A 312 5.97 -36.38 21.06
C GLN A 312 6.89 -35.20 20.65
N SER A 313 6.92 -34.87 19.36
CA SER A 313 7.73 -33.77 18.82
C SER A 313 6.91 -32.92 17.86
N LEU A 314 6.92 -31.60 18.06
CA LEU A 314 6.35 -30.62 17.14
C LEU A 314 7.44 -30.19 16.15
N ARG A 315 7.33 -30.70 14.91
CA ARG A 315 8.36 -30.54 13.88
C ARG A 315 8.20 -29.21 13.17
N GLY A 316 9.16 -28.32 13.36
CA GLY A 316 9.23 -27.02 12.71
C GLY A 316 10.28 -26.95 11.63
N ARG A 317 10.12 -25.97 10.73
CA ARG A 317 11.11 -25.58 9.73
C ARG A 317 11.27 -24.07 9.64
N SER A 318 12.48 -23.64 9.32
CA SER A 318 12.78 -22.24 9.01
C SER A 318 12.22 -21.85 7.64
N LEU A 319 11.45 -20.77 7.54
CA LEU A 319 10.95 -20.24 6.26
C LEU A 319 11.77 -19.07 5.72
N GLY A 320 12.55 -18.41 6.58
CA GLY A 320 13.41 -17.28 6.24
C GLY A 320 13.11 -16.06 7.09
N LYS A 321 13.96 -15.04 6.95
CA LYS A 321 13.77 -13.76 7.64
C LYS A 321 12.59 -13.01 7.04
N LEU A 322 11.82 -12.31 7.88
CA LEU A 322 10.74 -11.42 7.44
C LEU A 322 11.30 -10.21 6.70
N ILE A 323 12.34 -9.57 7.26
CA ILE A 323 13.06 -8.46 6.62
C ILE A 323 14.57 -8.75 6.70
N PRO A 324 15.17 -9.40 5.69
CA PRO A 324 16.57 -9.81 5.73
C PRO A 324 17.57 -8.68 6.03
N GLU A 325 17.28 -7.46 5.58
CA GLU A 325 18.16 -6.29 5.70
C GLU A 325 18.03 -5.54 7.03
N ALA A 326 17.03 -5.88 7.86
CA ALA A 326 16.81 -5.22 9.14
C ALA A 326 17.87 -5.64 10.17
N SER A 327 18.42 -4.66 10.90
CA SER A 327 19.35 -4.93 12.00
C SER A 327 18.64 -5.32 13.29
N ARG A 328 17.38 -4.91 13.46
CA ARG A 328 16.51 -5.26 14.59
C ARG A 328 15.05 -5.22 14.12
N THR A 329 14.22 -6.08 14.69
CA THR A 329 12.78 -6.14 14.44
C THR A 329 11.97 -6.27 15.74
N ASP A 330 10.76 -5.73 15.73
CA ASP A 330 9.70 -6.00 16.73
C ASP A 330 8.44 -6.45 15.98
N CYS A 331 8.07 -7.73 16.15
CA CYS A 331 7.06 -8.49 15.41
C CYS A 331 5.87 -8.85 16.31
N ARG A 332 5.15 -7.86 16.84
CA ARG A 332 4.04 -8.07 17.79
C ARG A 332 2.74 -8.53 17.15
N ALA A 333 2.61 -8.46 15.83
CA ALA A 333 1.36 -8.74 15.15
C ALA A 333 1.58 -9.76 14.04
N LEU A 334 0.93 -10.92 14.14
CA LEU A 334 0.89 -11.96 13.10
C LEU A 334 -0.54 -12.50 12.98
N CYS A 335 -1.01 -12.69 11.75
CA CYS A 335 -2.25 -13.41 11.46
C CYS A 335 -2.09 -14.26 10.19
N VAL A 336 -3.01 -15.19 9.96
CA VAL A 336 -3.12 -15.96 8.71
C VAL A 336 -4.46 -15.62 8.06
N ALA A 337 -4.41 -15.18 6.82
CA ALA A 337 -5.58 -14.84 6.03
C ALA A 337 -6.38 -16.09 5.64
N PRO A 338 -7.67 -15.95 5.25
CA PRO A 338 -8.49 -17.07 4.76
C PRO A 338 -7.90 -17.81 3.56
N ASP A 339 -7.05 -17.15 2.75
CA ASP A 339 -6.34 -17.77 1.61
C ASP A 339 -5.03 -18.49 2.01
N GLY A 340 -4.70 -18.52 3.30
CA GLY A 340 -3.48 -19.11 3.85
C GLY A 340 -2.26 -18.20 3.84
N THR A 341 -2.36 -16.97 3.33
CA THR A 341 -1.26 -16.00 3.39
C THR A 341 -1.00 -15.59 4.84
N VAL A 342 0.23 -15.77 5.31
CA VAL A 342 0.70 -15.25 6.60
C VAL A 342 0.98 -13.77 6.44
N TRP A 343 0.52 -12.95 7.37
CA TRP A 343 0.81 -11.51 7.45
C TRP A 343 1.44 -11.15 8.78
N ALA A 344 2.46 -10.31 8.76
CA ALA A 344 3.13 -9.79 9.94
C ALA A 344 3.33 -8.27 9.87
N GLY A 345 2.99 -7.58 10.95
CA GLY A 345 3.34 -6.17 11.16
C GLY A 345 4.63 -6.06 11.95
N ILE A 346 5.59 -5.30 11.42
CA ILE A 346 6.97 -5.27 11.94
C ILE A 346 7.44 -3.84 12.11
N ASN A 347 7.95 -3.49 13.29
CA ASN A 347 8.82 -2.33 13.42
C ASN A 347 10.24 -2.76 13.07
N ALA A 348 10.83 -2.19 12.01
CA ALA A 348 12.14 -2.54 11.51
C ALA A 348 13.12 -1.38 11.66
N SER A 349 14.28 -1.68 12.25
CA SER A 349 15.42 -0.77 12.33
C SER A 349 16.44 -1.10 11.25
N PHE A 350 17.00 -0.07 10.63
CA PHE A 350 18.06 -0.20 9.63
C PHE A 350 19.25 0.69 10.02
N LYS A 351 20.47 0.24 9.71
CA LYS A 351 21.68 1.01 10.02
C LYS A 351 21.65 2.39 9.35
N GLY A 352 21.75 3.45 10.15
CA GLY A 352 21.77 4.84 9.67
C GLY A 352 20.42 5.37 9.18
N ARG A 353 19.29 4.74 9.54
CA ARG A 353 17.94 5.16 9.14
C ARG A 353 17.00 5.14 10.34
N GLU A 354 15.90 5.90 10.22
CA GLU A 354 14.81 5.84 11.19
C GLU A 354 14.09 4.49 11.13
N ASP A 355 13.56 4.08 12.28
CA ASP A 355 12.66 2.94 12.41
C ASP A 355 11.38 3.15 11.57
N ARG A 356 10.94 2.11 10.87
CA ARG A 356 9.74 2.14 10.02
C ARG A 356 8.84 0.95 10.34
N LEU A 357 7.53 1.18 10.26
CA LEU A 357 6.54 0.11 10.34
C LEU A 357 6.31 -0.50 8.96
N HIS A 358 6.60 -1.78 8.82
CA HIS A 358 6.48 -2.57 7.60
C HIS A 358 5.34 -3.59 7.73
N LEU A 359 4.80 -4.01 6.58
CA LEU A 359 4.08 -5.27 6.46
C LEU A 359 4.93 -6.30 5.74
N CYS A 360 4.92 -7.52 6.23
CA CYS A 360 5.50 -8.68 5.55
C CYS A 360 4.42 -9.72 5.31
N SER A 361 4.61 -10.51 4.25
CA SER A 361 3.71 -11.63 3.94
C SER A 361 4.50 -12.88 3.57
N TYR A 362 3.91 -14.05 3.79
CA TYR A 362 4.41 -15.31 3.26
C TYR A 362 3.23 -16.13 2.71
N ARG A 363 3.31 -16.57 1.45
CA ARG A 363 2.34 -17.53 0.91
C ARG A 363 2.93 -18.94 1.00
N PRO A 364 2.14 -19.94 1.41
CA PRO A 364 2.60 -21.32 1.41
C PRO A 364 3.15 -21.73 0.04
N GLY A 365 4.39 -22.22 0.02
CA GLY A 365 5.08 -22.61 -1.22
C GLY A 365 6.04 -21.54 -1.77
N ASP A 366 5.93 -20.28 -1.33
CA ASP A 366 6.94 -19.26 -1.64
C ASP A 366 8.30 -19.67 -1.01
N PRO A 367 9.42 -19.31 -1.66
CA PRO A 367 10.75 -19.68 -1.18
C PRO A 367 11.17 -18.94 0.09
N ALA A 368 10.58 -17.77 0.37
CA ALA A 368 10.87 -16.96 1.55
C ALA A 368 9.73 -15.95 1.82
N PRO A 369 9.63 -15.38 3.04
CA PRO A 369 8.80 -14.22 3.30
C PRO A 369 9.17 -13.02 2.43
N LEU A 370 8.18 -12.19 2.14
CA LEU A 370 8.30 -10.98 1.36
C LEU A 370 7.95 -9.76 2.21
N ASP A 371 8.89 -8.83 2.34
CA ASP A 371 8.61 -7.52 2.89
C ASP A 371 7.88 -6.66 1.84
N ARG A 372 6.64 -6.28 2.16
CA ARG A 372 5.76 -5.51 1.27
C ARG A 372 6.09 -4.03 1.29
N GLY A 373 6.92 -3.58 2.24
CA GLY A 373 7.37 -2.20 2.36
C GLY A 373 6.75 -1.47 3.55
N PRO A 374 7.17 -0.21 3.75
CA PRO A 374 6.75 0.60 4.89
C PRO A 374 5.35 1.20 4.70
N ILE A 375 4.63 1.40 5.81
CA ILE A 375 3.27 1.96 5.84
C ILE A 375 3.31 3.49 5.79
N ALA A 376 2.47 4.09 4.97
CA ALA A 376 2.19 5.53 4.96
C ALA A 376 0.68 5.80 5.08
N ILE A 377 0.30 7.03 5.45
CA ILE A 377 -1.10 7.43 5.65
C ILE A 377 -1.58 8.26 4.45
N ALA A 378 -2.67 7.82 3.83
CA ALA A 378 -3.20 8.42 2.61
C ALA A 378 -4.15 9.60 2.86
N ASN A 379 -4.81 9.64 4.02
CA ASN A 379 -5.79 10.64 4.44
C ASN A 379 -5.27 11.39 5.69
N PRO A 380 -4.46 12.45 5.53
CA PRO A 380 -3.77 13.11 6.64
C PRO A 380 -4.72 13.80 7.65
N ASP A 381 -5.97 13.99 7.29
CA ASP A 381 -7.05 14.62 8.04
C ASP A 381 -7.90 13.63 8.87
N TYR A 382 -7.51 12.35 8.93
CA TYR A 382 -8.27 11.31 9.64
C TYR A 382 -8.40 11.53 11.16
N SER A 383 -7.52 12.36 11.73
CA SER A 383 -7.54 12.74 13.13
C SER A 383 -7.11 14.20 13.28
N ARG A 384 -7.53 14.81 14.38
CA ARG A 384 -7.00 16.09 14.82
C ARG A 384 -5.68 15.85 15.54
N PHE A 385 -4.58 16.38 15.02
CA PHE A 385 -3.25 16.20 15.64
C PHE A 385 -2.83 17.34 16.57
N THR A 386 -3.46 18.50 16.41
CA THR A 386 -3.14 19.72 17.17
C THR A 386 -4.39 20.35 17.77
N ASP A 387 -4.23 21.04 18.89
CA ASP A 387 -5.29 21.85 19.47
C ASP A 387 -5.54 23.14 18.64
N ALA A 388 -6.44 24.00 19.12
CA ALA A 388 -6.82 25.23 18.42
C ALA A 388 -5.68 26.25 18.35
N ALA A 389 -4.67 26.13 19.23
CA ALA A 389 -3.47 26.95 19.24
C ALA A 389 -2.32 26.33 18.41
N GLY A 390 -2.56 25.18 17.76
CA GLY A 390 -1.55 24.48 16.96
C GLY A 390 -0.59 23.62 17.77
N LYS A 391 -0.79 23.45 19.08
CA LYS A 391 0.05 22.59 19.92
C LYS A 391 -0.29 21.11 19.67
N PRO A 392 0.69 20.20 19.57
CA PRO A 392 0.42 18.77 19.43
C PRO A 392 -0.46 18.25 20.57
N LEU A 393 -1.49 17.48 20.24
CA LEU A 393 -2.33 16.83 21.24
C LEU A 393 -1.52 15.77 21.99
N SER A 394 -1.86 15.57 23.27
CA SER A 394 -1.28 14.48 24.05
C SER A 394 -1.56 13.14 23.36
N HIS A 395 -0.60 12.22 23.43
CA HIS A 395 -0.69 10.89 22.81
C HIS A 395 -1.05 10.92 21.30
N HIS A 396 -0.60 11.95 20.56
CA HIS A 396 -0.69 11.98 19.08
C HIS A 396 0.69 11.93 18.41
N HIS A 397 1.72 11.61 19.19
CA HIS A 397 3.12 11.66 18.76
C HIS A 397 3.57 10.38 18.01
N GLY A 398 2.75 9.34 17.92
CA GLY A 398 2.95 8.11 17.15
C GLY A 398 2.72 8.24 15.64
N VAL A 399 2.41 9.45 15.17
CA VAL A 399 2.44 9.79 13.76
C VAL A 399 3.36 10.99 13.56
N HIS A 400 4.16 10.95 12.48
CA HIS A 400 5.03 12.05 12.11
C HIS A 400 4.93 12.34 10.62
N LYS A 401 5.38 13.53 10.22
CA LYS A 401 5.30 14.03 8.85
C LYS A 401 6.70 14.24 8.30
N LEU A 402 6.96 13.68 7.13
CA LEU A 402 8.20 13.89 6.36
C LEU A 402 8.23 15.28 5.72
N PRO A 403 9.40 15.78 5.27
CA PRO A 403 9.52 17.09 4.62
C PRO A 403 8.65 17.25 3.35
N ASP A 404 8.41 16.16 2.62
CA ASP A 404 7.54 16.13 1.43
C ASP A 404 6.03 16.15 1.77
N GLY A 405 5.70 16.08 3.06
CA GLY A 405 4.35 16.06 3.59
C GLY A 405 3.76 14.67 3.81
N THR A 406 4.48 13.59 3.48
CA THR A 406 4.04 12.21 3.72
C THR A 406 3.92 11.94 5.22
N MET A 407 2.79 11.38 5.66
CA MET A 407 2.55 11.02 7.06
C MET A 407 2.82 9.53 7.30
N LEU A 408 3.56 9.22 8.35
CA LEU A 408 4.00 7.88 8.70
C LEU A 408 3.62 7.53 10.15
N PRO A 409 3.05 6.34 10.40
CA PRO A 409 2.93 5.81 11.75
C PRO A 409 4.31 5.37 12.27
N ARG A 410 4.51 5.37 13.59
CA ARG A 410 5.75 4.92 14.25
C ARG A 410 5.48 4.09 15.50
N TYR A 411 6.56 3.64 16.15
CA TYR A 411 6.60 2.76 17.32
C TYR A 411 6.33 1.29 17.04
N VAL A 412 5.08 0.89 16.86
CA VAL A 412 4.75 -0.54 16.77
C VAL A 412 3.42 -0.77 16.07
N VAL A 413 3.33 -1.87 15.33
CA VAL A 413 2.07 -2.46 14.92
C VAL A 413 1.60 -3.40 16.03
N MET A 414 0.47 -3.08 16.64
CA MET A 414 0.03 -3.78 17.85
C MET A 414 -0.92 -4.94 17.58
N GLY A 415 -1.88 -4.76 16.67
CA GLY A 415 -2.79 -5.79 16.21
C GLY A 415 -2.78 -5.89 14.68
N ILE A 416 -3.11 -7.07 14.15
CA ILE A 416 -3.26 -7.31 12.71
C ILE A 416 -4.42 -8.27 12.44
N CYS A 417 -5.16 -8.00 11.37
CA CYS A 417 -6.22 -8.87 10.87
C CYS A 417 -6.24 -8.79 9.34
N ALA A 418 -6.06 -9.91 8.65
CA ALA A 418 -6.26 -10.01 7.21
C ALA A 418 -7.70 -10.47 6.94
N ALA A 419 -8.50 -9.58 6.37
CA ALA A 419 -9.93 -9.82 6.13
C ALA A 419 -10.18 -10.63 4.87
N ALA A 420 -11.38 -11.22 4.77
CA ALA A 420 -11.82 -12.04 3.64
C ALA A 420 -11.89 -11.26 2.31
N ASP A 421 -11.99 -9.93 2.35
CA ASP A 421 -11.94 -9.07 1.17
C ASP A 421 -10.51 -8.77 0.68
N GLY A 422 -9.49 -9.31 1.35
CA GLY A 422 -8.08 -9.11 1.04
C GLY A 422 -7.45 -7.84 1.65
N THR A 423 -8.22 -7.05 2.41
CA THR A 423 -7.70 -5.91 3.16
C THR A 423 -6.94 -6.39 4.40
N VAL A 424 -5.75 -5.85 4.61
CA VAL A 424 -4.98 -6.07 5.85
C VAL A 424 -5.20 -4.87 6.76
N TYR A 425 -5.82 -5.12 7.91
CA TYR A 425 -6.02 -4.16 8.97
C TYR A 425 -4.89 -4.26 9.98
N VAL A 426 -4.30 -3.12 10.35
CA VAL A 426 -3.34 -3.04 11.44
C VAL A 426 -3.68 -1.92 12.40
N THR A 427 -3.36 -2.08 13.68
CA THR A 427 -3.49 -1.01 14.67
C THR A 427 -2.14 -0.44 15.07
N THR A 428 -2.06 0.88 15.20
CA THR A 428 -0.90 1.61 15.72
C THR A 428 -1.31 2.53 16.86
N LEU A 429 -0.35 2.98 17.67
CA LEU A 429 -0.61 3.75 18.88
C LEU A 429 -0.29 5.23 18.69
N TYR A 430 -0.97 6.06 19.47
CA TYR A 430 -0.70 7.49 19.63
C TYR A 430 -0.84 8.37 18.36
N PRO A 431 -2.04 8.58 17.78
CA PRO A 431 -3.35 8.18 18.30
C PRO A 431 -3.65 6.70 18.01
N PHE A 432 -4.59 6.11 18.74
CA PHE A 432 -4.97 4.72 18.49
C PHE A 432 -5.68 4.66 17.14
N THR A 433 -5.00 4.07 16.16
CA THR A 433 -5.37 4.18 14.75
C THR A 433 -5.55 2.80 14.14
N LEU A 434 -6.68 2.59 13.46
CA LEU A 434 -6.89 1.47 12.55
C LEU A 434 -6.43 1.88 11.14
N HIS A 435 -5.49 1.14 10.58
CA HIS A 435 -5.03 1.31 9.20
C HIS A 435 -5.62 0.20 8.32
N ALA A 436 -6.36 0.58 7.29
CA ALA A 436 -6.81 -0.33 6.24
C ALA A 436 -5.83 -0.27 5.06
N ILE A 437 -5.15 -1.37 4.76
CA ILE A 437 -4.16 -1.48 3.67
C ILE A 437 -4.67 -2.49 2.64
N ARG A 438 -4.87 -2.03 1.40
CA ARG A 438 -5.36 -2.86 0.30
C ARG A 438 -4.22 -3.23 -0.64
N PHE A 439 -4.27 -4.45 -1.16
CA PHE A 439 -3.37 -4.97 -2.18
C PHE A 439 -4.18 -5.32 -3.44
N PRO A 440 -4.53 -4.35 -4.29
CA PRO A 440 -5.49 -4.55 -5.37
C PRO A 440 -5.09 -5.70 -6.31
N ARG A 441 -6.08 -6.49 -6.69
CA ARG A 441 -5.98 -7.54 -7.70
C ARG A 441 -6.56 -7.04 -9.01
N VAL A 442 -5.73 -6.71 -9.99
CA VAL A 442 -6.19 -6.03 -11.23
C VAL A 442 -6.31 -6.96 -12.43
N ALA A 443 -7.30 -6.70 -13.27
CA ALA A 443 -7.36 -7.27 -14.61
C ALA A 443 -6.41 -6.51 -15.54
N ALA A 444 -5.58 -7.23 -16.28
CA ALA A 444 -4.75 -6.67 -17.33
C ALA A 444 -5.38 -6.93 -18.70
N LEU A 445 -5.66 -5.87 -19.45
CA LEU A 445 -6.20 -5.93 -20.81
C LEU A 445 -5.15 -5.34 -21.74
N THR A 446 -4.70 -6.09 -22.75
CA THR A 446 -3.66 -5.63 -23.68
C THR A 446 -3.90 -6.06 -25.11
N THR A 447 -3.51 -5.20 -26.07
CA THR A 447 -3.80 -5.42 -27.48
C THR A 447 -2.84 -6.43 -28.07
N THR A 448 -1.60 -6.43 -27.60
CA THR A 448 -0.53 -7.36 -27.97
C THR A 448 0.55 -7.35 -26.89
N TYR A 449 1.25 -8.47 -26.70
CA TYR A 449 2.27 -8.60 -25.66
C TYR A 449 3.54 -9.23 -26.23
N TYR A 450 4.58 -8.42 -26.42
CA TYR A 450 5.91 -8.88 -26.83
C TYR A 450 7.02 -8.05 -26.16
N HIS A 451 8.28 -8.45 -26.33
CA HIS A 451 9.42 -7.80 -25.70
C HIS A 451 9.49 -6.31 -26.02
N ASN A 452 9.65 -5.46 -24.99
CA ASN A 452 9.61 -3.99 -25.08
C ASN A 452 8.30 -3.37 -25.60
N SER A 453 7.22 -4.15 -25.73
CA SER A 453 5.89 -3.56 -25.89
C SER A 453 5.48 -2.80 -24.61
N HIS A 454 4.51 -1.91 -24.72
CA HIS A 454 3.93 -1.24 -23.54
C HIS A 454 3.39 -2.25 -22.51
N ALA A 455 2.83 -3.37 -22.98
CA ALA A 455 2.41 -4.48 -22.13
C ALA A 455 3.57 -5.08 -21.33
N ASP A 456 4.74 -5.27 -21.96
CA ASP A 456 5.96 -5.71 -21.24
C ASP A 456 6.42 -4.67 -20.22
N MET A 457 6.40 -3.39 -20.58
CA MET A 457 6.78 -2.33 -19.65
C MET A 457 5.85 -2.25 -18.44
N LEU A 458 4.55 -2.48 -18.57
CA LEU A 458 3.64 -2.29 -17.44
C LEU A 458 3.27 -3.60 -16.73
N LEU A 459 2.94 -4.65 -17.47
CA LEU A 459 2.37 -5.87 -16.92
C LEU A 459 3.43 -6.86 -16.41
N THR A 460 4.59 -6.96 -17.07
CA THR A 460 5.68 -7.86 -16.64
C THR A 460 6.17 -7.49 -15.24
N ARG A 461 6.14 -6.20 -14.89
CA ARG A 461 6.51 -5.70 -13.55
C ARG A 461 5.61 -6.25 -12.43
N LEU A 462 4.35 -6.58 -12.74
CA LEU A 462 3.41 -7.15 -11.77
C LEU A 462 3.65 -8.65 -11.54
N ALA A 463 4.12 -9.37 -12.56
CA ALA A 463 4.54 -10.76 -12.41
C ALA A 463 5.90 -10.86 -11.68
N ARG A 464 6.83 -9.96 -12.05
CA ARG A 464 8.20 -9.89 -11.54
C ARG A 464 8.34 -8.79 -10.49
N THR A 465 9.10 -7.77 -10.85
CA THR A 465 9.52 -6.63 -10.04
C THR A 465 9.61 -5.40 -10.93
N ASP A 466 9.72 -4.22 -10.32
CA ASP A 466 9.93 -2.93 -11.00
C ASP A 466 11.16 -2.86 -11.92
N THR A 467 12.12 -3.76 -11.77
CA THR A 467 13.34 -3.90 -12.58
C THR A 467 13.24 -4.94 -13.71
N LEU A 468 12.09 -5.59 -13.90
CA LEU A 468 11.82 -6.60 -14.93
C LEU A 468 12.70 -7.88 -14.90
N ASP A 469 13.58 -8.02 -13.91
CA ASP A 469 14.52 -9.16 -13.75
C ASP A 469 14.27 -10.00 -12.49
N GLY A 470 13.20 -9.69 -11.74
CA GLY A 470 12.85 -10.41 -10.52
C GLY A 470 13.68 -10.01 -9.29
N ARG A 471 14.60 -9.05 -9.41
CA ARG A 471 15.52 -8.63 -8.33
C ARG A 471 15.12 -7.33 -7.63
N GLY A 472 14.20 -6.59 -8.22
CA GLY A 472 13.72 -5.31 -7.71
C GLY A 472 12.60 -5.44 -6.68
N THR A 473 11.87 -4.35 -6.47
CA THR A 473 10.74 -4.33 -5.54
C THR A 473 9.44 -4.74 -6.24
N ARG A 474 8.58 -5.48 -5.52
CA ARG A 474 7.21 -5.77 -5.95
C ARG A 474 6.29 -4.60 -5.58
N LEU A 475 5.41 -4.23 -6.50
CA LEU A 475 4.39 -3.21 -6.24
C LEU A 475 3.31 -3.76 -5.30
N PRO A 476 2.64 -2.89 -4.52
CA PRO A 476 1.54 -3.29 -3.64
C PRO A 476 0.23 -3.50 -4.42
N MET A 477 0.32 -4.26 -5.51
CA MET A 477 -0.76 -4.61 -6.44
C MET A 477 -0.35 -5.89 -7.17
N SER A 478 -1.31 -6.71 -7.58
CA SER A 478 -1.04 -7.95 -8.31
C SER A 478 -1.99 -8.12 -9.50
N MET A 479 -1.53 -8.84 -10.51
CA MET A 479 -2.37 -9.21 -11.65
C MET A 479 -3.27 -10.40 -11.26
N ALA A 480 -4.56 -10.32 -11.56
CA ALA A 480 -5.54 -11.38 -11.29
C ALA A 480 -5.95 -12.16 -12.52
N SER A 481 -5.94 -11.50 -13.67
CA SER A 481 -6.37 -12.06 -14.95
C SER A 481 -5.71 -11.29 -16.09
N LEU A 482 -5.50 -11.97 -17.22
CA LEU A 482 -4.93 -11.37 -18.43
C LEU A 482 -5.83 -11.62 -19.64
N TYR A 483 -6.17 -10.57 -20.37
CA TYR A 483 -6.74 -10.64 -21.71
C TYR A 483 -5.74 -10.03 -22.70
N SER A 484 -5.37 -10.79 -23.74
CA SER A 484 -4.59 -10.29 -24.88
C SER A 484 -5.40 -10.48 -26.15
N GLU A 485 -5.65 -9.42 -26.90
CA GLU A 485 -6.50 -9.48 -28.10
C GLU A 485 -5.77 -10.13 -29.29
N GLN A 486 -4.53 -9.73 -29.53
CA GLN A 486 -3.69 -10.27 -30.60
C GLN A 486 -2.59 -11.16 -30.02
N ASN A 487 -2.17 -12.17 -30.79
CA ASN A 487 -1.11 -13.11 -30.43
C ASN A 487 0.03 -12.99 -31.45
N PRO A 488 1.03 -12.12 -31.24
CA PRO A 488 2.16 -11.98 -32.15
C PRO A 488 3.04 -13.24 -32.16
N LYS A 489 3.95 -13.38 -33.14
CA LYS A 489 4.86 -14.54 -33.21
C LYS A 489 5.71 -14.74 -31.94
N ALA A 490 6.10 -13.66 -31.28
CA ALA A 490 6.86 -13.66 -30.02
C ALA A 490 5.96 -13.23 -28.84
N ASP A 491 4.78 -13.83 -28.72
CA ASP A 491 3.82 -13.52 -27.66
C ASP A 491 4.33 -13.94 -26.28
N MET A 492 4.45 -12.96 -25.39
CA MET A 492 4.87 -13.17 -23.99
C MET A 492 3.70 -13.44 -23.05
N ALA A 493 2.45 -13.18 -23.46
CA ALA A 493 1.28 -13.30 -22.58
C ALA A 493 1.14 -14.69 -21.93
N PRO A 494 1.33 -15.83 -22.63
CA PRO A 494 1.22 -17.15 -22.00
C PRO A 494 2.26 -17.38 -20.91
N ALA A 495 3.52 -17.01 -21.15
CA ALA A 495 4.61 -17.20 -20.21
C ALA A 495 4.44 -16.33 -18.96
N ILE A 496 4.08 -15.06 -19.15
CA ILE A 496 3.86 -14.13 -18.04
C ILE A 496 2.62 -14.51 -17.21
N ALA A 497 1.55 -14.99 -17.84
CA ALA A 497 0.37 -15.48 -17.12
C ALA A 497 0.72 -16.69 -16.24
N ALA A 498 1.52 -17.64 -16.76
CA ALA A 498 2.01 -18.78 -16.00
C ALA A 498 2.93 -18.34 -14.84
N GLU A 499 3.87 -17.42 -15.08
CA GLU A 499 4.77 -16.87 -14.07
C GLU A 499 4.01 -16.17 -12.93
N ALA A 500 2.93 -15.45 -13.26
CA ALA A 500 2.06 -14.80 -12.28
C ALA A 500 1.05 -15.75 -11.62
N GLY A 501 0.97 -17.02 -12.04
CA GLY A 501 0.01 -17.99 -11.52
C GLY A 501 -1.45 -17.64 -11.83
N ILE A 502 -1.72 -16.99 -12.97
CA ILE A 502 -3.05 -16.53 -13.36
C ILE A 502 -3.56 -17.16 -14.65
N LYS A 503 -4.87 -17.07 -14.87
CA LYS A 503 -5.52 -17.51 -16.09
C LYS A 503 -5.49 -16.41 -17.16
N ARG A 504 -5.25 -16.82 -18.41
CA ARG A 504 -5.51 -16.02 -19.59
C ARG A 504 -6.95 -16.22 -20.06
N HIS A 505 -7.59 -15.13 -20.43
CA HIS A 505 -9.00 -15.07 -20.77
C HIS A 505 -9.18 -14.75 -22.25
N ALA A 506 -10.23 -15.33 -22.84
CA ALA A 506 -10.59 -15.13 -24.24
C ALA A 506 -11.43 -13.86 -24.47
N SER A 507 -11.94 -13.24 -23.40
CA SER A 507 -12.75 -12.02 -23.45
C SER A 507 -12.51 -11.14 -22.23
N ILE A 508 -12.75 -9.84 -22.37
CA ILE A 508 -12.69 -8.87 -21.26
C ILE A 508 -13.72 -9.27 -20.19
N SER A 509 -14.95 -9.61 -20.59
CA SER A 509 -15.99 -10.09 -19.67
C SER A 509 -15.51 -11.23 -18.77
N SER A 510 -14.87 -12.27 -19.33
CA SER A 510 -14.37 -13.39 -18.53
C SER A 510 -13.13 -13.05 -17.69
N ALA A 511 -12.32 -12.07 -18.11
CA ALA A 511 -11.19 -11.57 -17.31
C ALA A 511 -11.68 -10.81 -16.06
N LEU A 512 -12.72 -10.00 -16.22
CA LEU A 512 -13.32 -9.24 -15.10
C LEU A 512 -14.19 -10.13 -14.20
N ASN A 513 -14.85 -11.12 -14.78
CA ASN A 513 -15.89 -11.93 -14.14
C ASN A 513 -15.74 -13.44 -14.45
N PRO A 514 -14.65 -14.12 -14.01
CA PRO A 514 -14.39 -15.52 -14.32
C PRO A 514 -15.43 -16.54 -13.81
N GLY A 515 -16.49 -16.11 -13.12
CA GLY A 515 -17.52 -16.97 -12.53
C GLY A 515 -18.95 -16.39 -12.53
N GLY A 516 -19.29 -15.43 -13.41
CA GLY A 516 -20.69 -14.98 -13.56
C GLY A 516 -20.91 -13.47 -13.40
N ASN A 517 -21.80 -13.06 -12.49
CA ASN A 517 -22.31 -11.67 -12.36
C ASN A 517 -21.59 -10.82 -11.30
N ARG A 518 -20.37 -11.20 -10.85
CA ARG A 518 -19.63 -10.47 -9.82
C ARG A 518 -18.23 -10.12 -10.29
N LEU A 519 -17.87 -8.84 -10.13
CA LEU A 519 -16.54 -8.32 -10.43
C LEU A 519 -15.50 -8.94 -9.51
N ALA A 520 -14.64 -9.81 -10.05
CA ALA A 520 -13.62 -10.56 -9.32
C ALA A 520 -12.26 -9.84 -9.20
N VAL A 521 -12.20 -8.60 -9.67
CA VAL A 521 -10.99 -7.76 -9.69
C VAL A 521 -11.23 -6.42 -8.98
N ASP A 522 -10.19 -5.83 -8.42
CA ASP A 522 -10.21 -4.55 -7.72
C ASP A 522 -9.92 -3.35 -8.62
N GLY A 523 -9.52 -3.58 -9.87
CA GLY A 523 -9.18 -2.53 -10.84
C GLY A 523 -8.84 -3.10 -12.21
N VAL A 524 -8.69 -2.23 -13.20
CA VAL A 524 -8.43 -2.61 -14.60
C VAL A 524 -7.28 -1.78 -15.18
N LEU A 525 -6.28 -2.46 -15.75
CA LEU A 525 -5.21 -1.86 -16.53
C LEU A 525 -5.51 -2.05 -18.02
N MET A 526 -5.79 -0.96 -18.74
CA MET A 526 -6.04 -0.95 -20.19
C MET A 526 -4.79 -0.49 -20.93
N ILE A 527 -4.01 -1.47 -21.42
CA ILE A 527 -2.77 -1.25 -22.18
C ILE A 527 -3.06 -1.48 -23.66
N ALA A 528 -3.80 -0.55 -24.25
CA ALA A 528 -4.26 -0.63 -25.64
C ALA A 528 -3.33 0.16 -26.57
N GLU A 529 -2.11 -0.36 -26.76
CA GLU A 529 -1.03 0.22 -27.54
C GLU A 529 -0.30 -0.88 -28.31
N HIS A 530 0.20 -0.58 -29.51
CA HIS A 530 0.79 -1.54 -30.45
C HIS A 530 -0.22 -2.60 -30.97
N GLY A 531 0.24 -3.38 -31.94
CA GLY A 531 -0.56 -4.39 -32.63
C GLY A 531 -0.94 -3.94 -34.05
N ASN A 532 -1.65 -4.80 -34.77
CA ASN A 532 -2.14 -4.49 -36.10
C ASN A 532 -3.53 -3.83 -35.99
N TYR A 533 -3.59 -2.52 -36.13
CA TYR A 533 -4.81 -1.71 -36.13
C TYR A 533 -4.80 -0.75 -37.31
N PRO A 534 -5.98 -0.40 -37.87
CA PRO A 534 -6.05 0.55 -38.96
C PRO A 534 -5.64 1.95 -38.51
N GLU A 535 -5.21 2.76 -39.47
CA GLU A 535 -5.04 4.21 -39.27
C GLU A 535 -6.31 4.96 -39.69
N SER A 536 -6.65 6.03 -38.97
CA SER A 536 -7.69 6.99 -39.34
C SER A 536 -7.30 7.82 -40.56
N ASP A 537 -8.23 8.60 -41.09
CA ASP A 537 -7.97 9.58 -42.16
C ASP A 537 -7.03 10.72 -41.71
N THR A 538 -6.90 10.94 -40.39
CA THR A 538 -5.95 11.86 -39.76
C THR A 538 -4.59 11.21 -39.45
N GLY A 539 -4.44 9.90 -39.72
CA GLY A 539 -3.21 9.15 -39.49
C GLY A 539 -2.98 8.78 -38.02
N GLN A 540 -4.02 8.59 -37.21
CA GLN A 540 -3.89 7.96 -35.89
C GLN A 540 -4.20 6.47 -35.96
N PHE A 541 -3.46 5.65 -35.22
CA PHE A 541 -3.87 4.27 -35.00
C PHE A 541 -5.18 4.20 -34.21
N ILE A 542 -6.17 3.49 -34.75
CA ILE A 542 -7.49 3.31 -34.14
C ILE A 542 -7.42 2.11 -33.18
N PHE A 543 -6.84 2.34 -32.00
CA PHE A 543 -6.81 1.33 -30.93
C PHE A 543 -8.22 1.12 -30.34
N PRO A 544 -8.52 -0.07 -29.78
CA PRO A 544 -9.89 -0.44 -29.40
C PRO A 544 -10.37 0.18 -28.07
N LYS A 545 -9.81 1.32 -27.65
CA LYS A 545 -10.02 1.93 -26.31
C LYS A 545 -11.50 2.17 -26.02
N ARG A 546 -12.25 2.73 -26.97
CA ARG A 546 -13.71 2.96 -26.88
C ARG A 546 -14.50 1.67 -26.68
N ARG A 547 -14.23 0.65 -27.49
CA ARG A 547 -14.92 -0.65 -27.45
C ARG A 547 -14.64 -1.36 -26.12
N TRP A 548 -13.38 -1.40 -25.72
CA TRP A 548 -12.98 -2.07 -24.47
C TRP A 548 -13.57 -1.38 -23.25
N PHE A 549 -13.52 -0.04 -23.17
CA PHE A 549 -14.09 0.67 -22.04
C PHE A 549 -15.61 0.47 -21.95
N ALA A 550 -16.31 0.40 -23.08
CA ALA A 550 -17.74 0.08 -23.09
C ALA A 550 -18.04 -1.32 -22.55
N GLU A 551 -17.18 -2.30 -22.82
CA GLU A 551 -17.29 -3.63 -22.23
C GLU A 551 -16.99 -3.61 -20.73
N VAL A 552 -15.91 -2.96 -20.31
CA VAL A 552 -15.58 -2.79 -18.88
C VAL A 552 -16.73 -2.12 -18.12
N ALA A 553 -17.26 -1.02 -18.64
CA ALA A 553 -18.38 -0.28 -18.05
C ALA A 553 -19.65 -1.13 -17.92
N ARG A 554 -20.01 -1.87 -18.98
CA ARG A 554 -21.14 -2.79 -18.97
C ARG A 554 -20.97 -3.90 -17.93
N GLU A 555 -19.76 -4.44 -17.79
CA GLU A 555 -19.48 -5.48 -16.80
C GLU A 555 -19.55 -4.95 -15.35
N MET A 556 -19.10 -3.72 -15.11
CA MET A 556 -19.24 -3.06 -13.81
C MET A 556 -20.70 -2.75 -13.47
N GLU A 557 -21.47 -2.26 -14.44
CA GLU A 557 -22.90 -1.99 -14.29
C GLU A 557 -23.67 -3.29 -13.99
N ARG A 558 -23.39 -4.37 -14.76
CA ARG A 558 -23.96 -5.71 -14.52
C ARG A 558 -23.63 -6.26 -13.13
N ALA A 559 -22.43 -6.00 -12.64
CA ALA A 559 -21.99 -6.44 -11.31
C ALA A 559 -22.50 -5.55 -10.16
N GLY A 560 -23.12 -4.39 -10.44
CA GLY A 560 -23.52 -3.41 -9.44
C GLY A 560 -22.34 -2.83 -8.66
N ARG A 561 -21.12 -2.92 -9.21
CA ARG A 561 -19.87 -2.46 -8.56
C ARG A 561 -18.91 -1.92 -9.61
N VAL A 562 -18.37 -0.74 -9.34
CA VAL A 562 -17.29 -0.15 -10.13
C VAL A 562 -15.91 -0.41 -9.51
N ALA A 563 -14.88 -0.36 -10.34
CA ALA A 563 -13.49 -0.42 -9.91
C ALA A 563 -12.66 0.63 -10.68
N PRO A 564 -11.50 1.07 -10.15
CA PRO A 564 -10.66 2.04 -10.84
C PRO A 564 -10.10 1.49 -12.18
N VAL A 565 -10.03 2.34 -13.19
CA VAL A 565 -9.52 1.99 -14.53
C VAL A 565 -8.37 2.90 -14.93
N PHE A 566 -7.26 2.32 -15.36
CA PHE A 566 -6.10 3.05 -15.90
C PHE A 566 -6.00 2.86 -17.42
N PHE A 567 -5.83 3.96 -18.15
CA PHE A 567 -5.53 3.98 -19.58
C PHE A 567 -4.08 4.40 -19.79
N ASP A 568 -3.34 3.60 -20.55
CA ASP A 568 -2.01 4.00 -21.00
C ASP A 568 -2.11 5.05 -22.12
N LYS A 569 -1.38 6.17 -21.96
CA LYS A 569 -1.35 7.34 -22.87
C LYS A 569 -2.71 8.06 -23.03
N HIS A 570 -3.15 8.30 -24.26
CA HIS A 570 -4.37 9.03 -24.62
C HIS A 570 -5.63 8.18 -24.43
N LEU A 571 -6.80 8.80 -24.30
CA LEU A 571 -8.06 8.09 -24.07
C LEU A 571 -8.61 7.39 -25.30
N ALA A 572 -8.44 7.99 -26.48
CA ALA A 572 -8.83 7.46 -27.78
C ALA A 572 -8.05 8.18 -28.90
N ASP A 573 -8.14 7.68 -30.12
CA ASP A 573 -7.58 8.27 -31.34
C ASP A 573 -8.32 9.55 -31.79
N ASN A 574 -9.53 9.79 -31.29
CA ASN A 574 -10.34 10.96 -31.62
C ASN A 574 -11.01 11.55 -30.36
N PHE A 575 -11.40 12.83 -30.43
CA PHE A 575 -12.01 13.50 -29.28
C PHE A 575 -13.42 12.99 -28.94
N GLU A 576 -14.21 12.56 -29.93
CA GLU A 576 -15.58 12.10 -29.70
C GLU A 576 -15.60 10.88 -28.78
N ASP A 577 -14.76 9.88 -29.06
CA ASP A 577 -14.62 8.69 -28.23
C ASP A 577 -13.99 8.99 -26.87
N ALA A 578 -12.98 9.87 -26.83
CA ALA A 578 -12.38 10.31 -25.57
C ALA A 578 -13.40 11.01 -24.67
N HIS A 579 -14.25 11.86 -25.24
CA HIS A 579 -15.32 12.55 -24.55
C HIS A 579 -16.41 11.58 -24.09
N TRP A 580 -16.76 10.58 -24.90
CA TRP A 580 -17.68 9.51 -24.49
C TRP A 580 -17.13 8.71 -23.30
N ILE A 581 -15.85 8.29 -23.34
CA ILE A 581 -15.20 7.56 -22.24
C ILE A 581 -15.27 8.37 -20.94
N HIS A 582 -14.93 9.66 -21.02
CA HIS A 582 -15.00 10.57 -19.88
C HIS A 582 -16.43 10.72 -19.34
N GLY A 583 -17.41 10.93 -20.22
CA GLY A 583 -18.82 11.06 -19.86
C GLY A 583 -19.37 9.79 -19.20
N GLU A 584 -19.03 8.63 -19.74
CA GLU A 584 -19.48 7.33 -19.23
C GLU A 584 -18.84 7.00 -17.87
N ALA A 585 -17.55 7.29 -17.71
CA ALA A 585 -16.88 7.18 -16.41
C ALA A 585 -17.56 8.06 -15.35
N LYS A 586 -17.96 9.30 -15.71
CA LYS A 586 -18.73 10.18 -14.81
C LYS A 586 -20.12 9.63 -14.51
N ARG A 587 -20.86 9.14 -15.51
CA ARG A 587 -22.21 8.56 -15.34
C ARG A 587 -22.19 7.42 -14.33
N LEU A 588 -21.25 6.50 -14.47
CA LEU A 588 -21.11 5.32 -13.61
C LEU A 588 -20.30 5.55 -12.34
N LYS A 589 -19.67 6.73 -12.19
CA LYS A 589 -18.74 7.05 -11.11
C LYS A 589 -17.53 6.10 -11.06
N ILE A 590 -17.04 5.68 -12.23
CA ILE A 590 -15.81 4.89 -12.37
C ILE A 590 -14.62 5.81 -12.11
N PRO A 591 -13.78 5.53 -11.09
CA PRO A 591 -12.52 6.25 -10.95
C PRO A 591 -11.63 5.95 -12.15
N LEU A 592 -11.09 6.97 -12.80
CA LEU A 592 -10.35 6.80 -14.04
C LEU A 592 -9.08 7.64 -14.03
N MET A 593 -7.97 7.01 -14.43
CA MET A 593 -6.66 7.62 -14.60
C MET A 593 -6.16 7.37 -16.03
N ALA A 594 -5.54 8.36 -16.65
CA ALA A 594 -4.94 8.22 -17.97
C ALA A 594 -3.68 9.08 -18.09
N GLY A 595 -2.75 8.68 -18.96
CA GLY A 595 -1.56 9.47 -19.30
C GLY A 595 -0.30 8.62 -19.43
N SER A 596 0.77 9.24 -19.89
CA SER A 596 2.09 8.61 -20.10
C SER A 596 3.05 8.81 -18.93
N SER A 597 4.21 8.16 -19.04
CA SER A 597 5.31 8.23 -18.09
C SER A 597 6.16 9.49 -18.19
N VAL A 598 6.11 10.24 -19.30
CA VAL A 598 6.99 11.41 -19.55
C VAL A 598 6.84 12.54 -18.53
N PRO A 599 5.62 12.93 -18.09
CA PRO A 599 5.46 13.91 -17.00
C PRO A 599 6.17 13.53 -15.70
N LEU A 600 6.37 12.23 -15.46
CA LEU A 600 7.00 11.65 -14.26
C LEU A 600 8.51 11.44 -14.41
N ALA A 601 9.06 11.72 -15.59
CA ALA A 601 10.46 11.49 -15.89
C ALA A 601 11.39 12.38 -15.05
N TRP A 602 12.68 12.05 -15.05
CA TRP A 602 13.71 12.90 -14.46
C TRP A 602 13.80 14.21 -15.23
N ARG A 603 14.09 15.31 -14.54
CA ARG A 603 14.32 16.61 -15.18
C ARG A 603 15.74 17.07 -14.96
N TYR A 604 16.37 17.61 -16.00
CA TYR A 604 17.73 18.15 -15.92
C TYR A 604 17.83 19.55 -16.58
N PRO A 605 18.10 20.61 -15.80
CA PRO A 605 18.16 20.65 -14.33
C PRO A 605 16.80 20.27 -13.68
N PRO A 606 16.76 19.88 -12.40
CA PRO A 606 15.55 19.38 -11.73
C PRO A 606 14.61 20.53 -11.35
N ILE A 607 14.07 21.20 -12.37
CA ILE A 607 13.22 22.39 -12.24
C ILE A 607 11.85 22.16 -12.91
N ASP A 608 10.88 22.94 -12.47
CA ASP A 608 9.51 22.97 -12.97
C ASP A 608 9.05 24.42 -13.10
N THR A 609 7.92 24.66 -13.77
CA THR A 609 7.25 25.97 -13.73
C THR A 609 6.89 26.33 -12.29
N THR A 610 7.02 27.61 -11.94
CA THR A 610 6.64 28.08 -10.60
C THR A 610 5.11 28.11 -10.51
N ARG A 611 4.56 27.34 -9.56
CA ARG A 611 3.11 27.26 -9.37
C ARG A 611 2.52 28.66 -9.11
N GLY A 612 1.45 28.99 -9.81
CA GLY A 612 0.74 30.26 -9.68
C GLY A 612 1.38 31.44 -10.40
N LYS A 613 2.54 31.28 -11.06
CA LYS A 613 3.06 32.31 -11.98
C LYS A 613 2.33 32.29 -13.32
N LYS A 614 2.20 33.46 -13.95
CA LYS A 614 1.73 33.55 -15.34
C LYS A 614 2.79 32.99 -16.30
N LEU A 615 2.36 32.31 -17.35
CA LEU A 615 3.20 31.83 -18.45
C LEU A 615 2.74 32.49 -19.75
N SER A 616 3.69 32.94 -20.57
CA SER A 616 3.39 33.57 -21.87
C SER A 616 3.64 32.62 -23.04
N GLN A 617 4.69 31.80 -22.97
CA GLN A 617 4.99 30.81 -24.00
C GLN A 617 5.70 29.58 -23.45
N ILE A 618 5.41 28.40 -24.00
CA ILE A 618 6.16 27.16 -23.77
C ILE A 618 6.59 26.60 -25.13
N VAL A 619 7.84 26.16 -25.23
CA VAL A 619 8.38 25.39 -26.35
C VAL A 619 8.74 23.99 -25.86
N VAL A 620 8.37 22.96 -26.62
CA VAL A 620 8.78 21.58 -26.38
C VAL A 620 9.38 20.99 -27.65
N THR A 621 10.51 20.28 -27.53
CA THR A 621 11.11 19.50 -28.62
C THR A 621 10.72 18.03 -28.50
N SER A 622 10.44 17.40 -29.62
CA SER A 622 10.05 15.99 -29.72
C SER A 622 10.57 15.38 -31.03
N HIS A 623 10.35 14.09 -31.22
CA HIS A 623 10.78 13.29 -32.37
C HIS A 623 9.77 12.17 -32.60
N GLY A 624 9.94 11.40 -33.68
CA GLY A 624 9.12 10.26 -34.00
C GLY A 624 7.82 10.60 -34.72
N ARG A 625 6.93 9.61 -34.79
CA ARG A 625 5.64 9.72 -35.47
C ARG A 625 4.71 10.62 -34.65
N LEU A 626 4.03 11.55 -35.34
CA LEU A 626 3.29 12.64 -34.71
C LEU A 626 2.15 12.17 -33.79
N ASP A 627 1.45 11.10 -34.14
CA ASP A 627 0.41 10.47 -33.31
C ASP A 627 1.01 9.78 -32.06
N SER A 628 2.00 8.90 -32.27
CA SER A 628 2.56 8.05 -31.21
C SER A 628 3.38 8.83 -30.18
N TYR A 629 4.14 9.84 -30.64
CA TYR A 629 5.05 10.62 -29.78
C TYR A 629 4.53 12.02 -29.47
N GLY A 630 3.61 12.55 -30.27
CA GLY A 630 3.01 13.87 -30.04
C GLY A 630 2.26 13.95 -28.72
N ILE A 631 1.59 12.88 -28.31
CA ILE A 631 0.92 12.83 -27.00
C ILE A 631 1.91 13.03 -25.85
N HIS A 632 3.10 12.43 -25.91
CA HIS A 632 4.12 12.57 -24.87
C HIS A 632 4.62 14.01 -24.76
N ALA A 633 4.84 14.66 -25.90
CA ALA A 633 5.26 16.06 -25.94
C ALA A 633 4.17 17.01 -25.42
N LEU A 634 2.91 16.75 -25.77
CA LEU A 634 1.76 17.50 -25.24
C LEU A 634 1.59 17.28 -23.74
N GLU A 635 1.81 16.07 -23.23
CA GLU A 635 1.74 15.82 -21.79
C GLU A 635 2.89 16.46 -21.01
N ALA A 636 4.09 16.51 -21.58
CA ALA A 636 5.21 17.28 -21.02
C ALA A 636 4.86 18.77 -20.97
N ALA A 637 4.30 19.33 -22.05
CA ALA A 637 3.82 20.72 -22.08
C ALA A 637 2.70 20.95 -21.05
N GLN A 638 1.73 20.05 -20.96
CA GLN A 638 0.58 20.16 -20.06
C GLN A 638 1.02 20.14 -18.59
N ALA A 639 2.01 19.29 -18.25
CA ALA A 639 2.57 19.24 -16.89
C ALA A 639 3.22 20.56 -16.45
N LEU A 640 3.76 21.33 -17.40
CA LEU A 640 4.29 22.68 -17.14
C LEU A 640 3.16 23.73 -17.11
N ALA A 641 2.24 23.65 -18.08
CA ALA A 641 1.18 24.62 -18.30
C ALA A 641 0.15 24.63 -17.17
N GLU A 642 -0.29 23.49 -16.66
CA GLU A 642 -1.40 23.40 -15.69
C GLU A 642 -1.09 24.01 -14.32
N ARG A 643 0.19 24.31 -14.07
CA ARG A 643 0.69 24.93 -12.83
C ARG A 643 0.57 26.46 -12.84
N ARG A 644 0.24 27.05 -13.99
CA ARG A 644 0.20 28.51 -14.17
C ARG A 644 -0.88 29.19 -13.33
N ALA A 645 -0.78 30.51 -13.23
CA ALA A 645 -1.79 31.35 -12.59
C ALA A 645 -3.19 31.06 -13.17
N GLY A 646 -4.14 30.68 -12.32
CA GLY A 646 -5.50 30.33 -12.75
C GLY A 646 -5.69 28.87 -13.20
N GLY A 647 -4.64 28.05 -13.24
CA GLY A 647 -4.70 26.64 -13.64
C GLY A 647 -4.98 26.45 -15.14
N GLU A 648 -5.61 25.33 -15.51
CA GLU A 648 -5.96 25.05 -16.90
C GLU A 648 -7.26 25.77 -17.29
N THR A 649 -7.24 26.45 -18.44
CA THR A 649 -8.34 27.29 -18.98
C THR A 649 -8.90 26.76 -20.31
N GLY A 650 -8.26 25.73 -20.85
CA GLY A 650 -8.56 25.07 -22.09
C GLY A 650 -8.00 25.79 -23.33
N VAL A 651 -8.10 25.12 -24.46
CA VAL A 651 -7.50 25.56 -25.72
C VAL A 651 -8.53 26.29 -26.58
N ALA A 652 -8.15 27.45 -27.11
CA ALA A 652 -8.96 28.26 -28.01
C ALA A 652 -8.87 27.73 -29.45
N ARG A 653 -7.65 27.48 -29.93
CA ARG A 653 -7.39 26.96 -31.28
C ARG A 653 -6.05 26.27 -31.37
N VAL A 654 -5.90 25.46 -32.42
CA VAL A 654 -4.64 24.81 -32.77
C VAL A 654 -4.30 24.98 -34.25
N ARG A 655 -3.02 24.82 -34.58
CA ARG A 655 -2.53 24.77 -35.96
C ARG A 655 -1.32 23.86 -36.07
N PHE A 656 -1.23 23.10 -37.15
CA PHE A 656 -0.03 22.36 -37.52
C PHE A 656 0.68 23.04 -38.71
N ILE A 657 2.01 23.13 -38.65
CA ILE A 657 2.86 23.67 -39.71
C ILE A 657 3.96 22.65 -39.96
N GLU A 658 4.30 22.39 -41.23
CA GLU A 658 5.37 21.46 -41.59
C GLU A 658 6.31 22.01 -42.66
N GLY A 659 7.51 21.45 -42.70
CA GLY A 659 8.52 21.80 -43.70
C GLY A 659 9.18 23.17 -43.43
N ALA A 660 9.79 23.74 -44.46
CA ALA A 660 10.56 24.99 -44.35
C ALA A 660 9.76 26.18 -43.80
N ASP A 661 8.42 26.14 -43.89
CA ASP A 661 7.55 27.18 -43.35
C ASP A 661 7.59 27.27 -41.82
N VAL A 662 7.96 26.19 -41.12
CA VAL A 662 8.18 26.20 -39.66
C VAL A 662 9.23 27.25 -39.30
N TRP A 663 10.37 27.26 -40.00
CA TRP A 663 11.49 28.16 -39.69
C TRP A 663 11.15 29.63 -39.96
N LYS A 664 10.32 29.89 -40.97
CA LYS A 664 9.84 31.26 -41.28
C LYS A 664 8.99 31.84 -40.14
N GLN A 665 8.34 30.99 -39.33
CA GLN A 665 7.45 31.47 -38.29
C GLN A 665 8.18 32.18 -37.13
N ALA A 666 9.48 31.92 -36.92
CA ALA A 666 10.28 32.67 -35.96
C ALA A 666 10.25 34.18 -36.26
N GLY A 667 10.42 34.57 -37.53
CA GLY A 667 10.39 35.98 -37.96
C GLY A 667 9.02 36.64 -37.82
N SER A 668 7.93 35.84 -37.77
CA SER A 668 6.57 36.33 -37.54
C SER A 668 6.21 36.50 -36.06
N GLY A 669 7.08 36.09 -35.14
CA GLY A 669 6.81 36.09 -33.70
C GLY A 669 5.84 34.99 -33.24
N LEU A 670 5.55 33.99 -34.08
CA LEU A 670 4.67 32.87 -33.71
C LEU A 670 5.25 32.09 -32.53
N TYR A 671 6.56 31.85 -32.57
CA TYR A 671 7.36 31.28 -31.48
C TYR A 671 8.66 32.07 -31.32
N ASP A 672 9.19 32.09 -30.11
CA ASP A 672 10.49 32.68 -29.81
C ASP A 672 11.61 31.67 -30.12
N ARG A 673 12.50 32.02 -31.06
CA ARG A 673 13.63 31.17 -31.42
C ARG A 673 14.56 30.93 -30.22
N ALA A 674 14.73 31.90 -29.33
CA ALA A 674 15.57 31.74 -28.15
C ALA A 674 15.00 30.69 -27.17
N LEU A 675 13.67 30.54 -27.10
CA LEU A 675 13.05 29.46 -26.33
C LEU A 675 13.32 28.08 -26.94
N LEU A 676 13.25 27.96 -28.28
CA LEU A 676 13.61 26.71 -28.96
C LEU A 676 15.08 26.34 -28.71
N ASP A 677 15.99 27.31 -28.87
CA ASP A 677 17.42 27.08 -28.65
C ASP A 677 17.70 26.73 -27.18
N ALA A 678 16.99 27.35 -26.21
CA ALA A 678 17.10 27.03 -24.80
C ALA A 678 16.58 25.62 -24.43
N ALA A 679 15.59 25.09 -25.16
CA ALA A 679 15.15 23.70 -25.00
C ALA A 679 16.18 22.73 -25.60
N LEU A 680 16.67 23.02 -26.80
CA LEU A 680 17.69 22.21 -27.48
C LEU A 680 19.00 22.12 -26.69
N SER A 681 19.38 23.19 -25.99
CA SER A 681 20.58 23.22 -25.14
C SER A 681 20.51 22.25 -23.94
N ARG A 682 19.36 21.61 -23.68
CA ARG A 682 19.18 20.63 -22.59
C ARG A 682 19.29 19.18 -23.05
N GLN A 683 19.35 18.94 -24.37
CA GLN A 683 19.57 17.61 -24.92
C GLN A 683 20.90 17.05 -24.39
N ARG A 684 20.84 15.87 -23.80
CA ARG A 684 21.99 15.12 -23.26
C ARG A 684 22.58 14.17 -24.30
N ASP A 685 21.76 13.71 -25.24
CA ASP A 685 22.19 12.92 -26.41
C ASP A 685 21.72 13.60 -27.72
N PRO A 686 22.29 14.77 -28.09
CA PRO A 686 21.92 15.44 -29.33
C PRO A 686 22.36 14.63 -30.55
N VAL A 687 21.51 14.58 -31.57
CA VAL A 687 21.83 13.90 -32.84
C VAL A 687 22.44 14.91 -33.81
N ASN A 688 23.55 14.55 -34.46
CA ASN A 688 24.31 15.42 -35.36
C ASN A 688 24.79 16.73 -34.68
N PRO A 689 25.50 16.66 -33.54
CA PRO A 689 25.94 17.85 -32.81
C PRO A 689 26.80 18.77 -33.69
N GLY A 690 26.60 20.09 -33.55
CA GLY A 690 27.36 21.11 -34.27
C GLY A 690 26.87 21.44 -35.69
N ARG A 691 25.91 20.68 -36.24
CA ARG A 691 25.23 21.03 -37.49
C ARG A 691 24.04 21.96 -37.24
N LYS A 692 23.71 22.80 -38.21
CA LYS A 692 22.53 23.67 -38.11
C LYS A 692 21.26 22.83 -38.08
N LEU A 693 20.32 23.18 -37.21
CA LEU A 693 19.07 22.45 -37.02
C LEU A 693 18.29 22.32 -38.33
N GLU A 694 18.22 23.40 -39.11
CA GLU A 694 17.49 23.50 -40.37
C GLU A 694 18.09 22.62 -41.48
N GLU A 695 19.38 22.25 -41.37
CA GLU A 695 20.05 21.34 -42.30
C GLU A 695 19.86 19.87 -41.92
N VAL A 696 19.68 19.59 -40.63
CA VAL A 696 19.51 18.24 -40.10
C VAL A 696 18.05 17.79 -40.22
N VAL A 697 17.12 18.69 -39.90
CA VAL A 697 15.69 18.37 -39.88
C VAL A 697 15.07 18.73 -41.22
N ALA A 698 15.07 17.77 -42.15
CA ALA A 698 14.57 17.96 -43.51
C ALA A 698 13.06 18.32 -43.57
N ARG A 699 12.27 17.84 -42.60
CA ARG A 699 10.81 18.00 -42.57
C ARG A 699 10.33 18.26 -41.13
N PRO A 700 10.60 19.46 -40.57
CA PRO A 700 10.16 19.79 -39.22
C PRO A 700 8.64 19.83 -39.16
N GLY A 701 8.08 19.45 -38.01
CA GLY A 701 6.68 19.69 -37.68
C GLY A 701 6.57 20.67 -36.52
N LEU A 702 5.56 21.51 -36.52
CA LEU A 702 5.26 22.45 -35.44
C LEU A 702 3.77 22.41 -35.12
N MET A 703 3.44 21.98 -33.90
CA MET A 703 2.11 22.16 -33.31
C MET A 703 2.08 23.51 -32.59
N VAL A 704 1.09 24.33 -32.91
CA VAL A 704 0.83 25.60 -32.22
C VAL A 704 -0.50 25.47 -31.50
N VAL A 705 -0.50 25.72 -30.20
CA VAL A 705 -1.67 25.62 -29.32
C VAL A 705 -1.85 26.96 -28.62
N ASP A 706 -2.94 27.65 -28.94
CA ASP A 706 -3.31 28.91 -28.31
C ASP A 706 -4.35 28.63 -27.21
N TYR A 707 -3.99 28.92 -25.96
CA TYR A 707 -4.88 28.80 -24.81
C TYR A 707 -5.78 30.03 -24.67
N ARG A 708 -6.93 29.85 -23.99
CA ARG A 708 -7.91 30.92 -23.79
C ARG A 708 -7.40 32.08 -22.93
N ASP A 709 -6.41 31.82 -22.09
CA ASP A 709 -5.78 32.81 -21.21
C ASP A 709 -4.60 33.55 -21.85
N GLY A 710 -4.31 33.28 -23.13
CA GLY A 710 -3.22 33.91 -23.87
C GLY A 710 -1.88 33.18 -23.80
N LEU A 711 -1.76 32.05 -23.08
CA LEU A 711 -0.59 31.18 -23.18
C LEU A 711 -0.52 30.57 -24.59
N ARG A 712 0.68 30.60 -25.20
CA ARG A 712 0.98 29.85 -26.42
C ARG A 712 1.93 28.68 -26.15
N VAL A 713 1.59 27.50 -26.65
CA VAL A 713 2.48 26.33 -26.61
C VAL A 713 2.88 25.95 -28.03
N CYS A 714 4.19 25.73 -28.23
CA CYS A 714 4.79 25.34 -29.49
C CYS A 714 5.53 24.01 -29.34
N VAL A 715 5.04 22.94 -29.96
CA VAL A 715 5.66 21.62 -29.92
C VAL A 715 6.32 21.33 -31.26
N PHE A 716 7.64 21.17 -31.25
CA PHE A 716 8.44 20.87 -32.43
C PHE A 716 8.68 19.38 -32.56
N ASN A 717 8.38 18.81 -33.73
CA ASN A 717 8.84 17.48 -34.11
C ASN A 717 10.10 17.60 -34.97
N LEU A 718 11.24 17.21 -34.42
CA LEU A 718 12.60 17.47 -34.93
C LEU A 718 13.34 16.16 -35.23
N GLU A 719 12.71 15.31 -36.05
CA GLU A 719 13.27 14.03 -36.46
C GLU A 719 14.69 14.18 -37.00
N GLY A 720 15.62 13.35 -36.51
CA GLY A 720 17.03 13.37 -36.88
C GLY A 720 17.92 14.36 -36.12
N ALA A 721 17.36 15.24 -35.28
CA ALA A 721 18.12 16.20 -34.45
C ALA A 721 18.04 15.91 -32.93
N VAL A 722 16.93 15.36 -32.45
CA VAL A 722 16.73 15.09 -31.01
C VAL A 722 16.27 13.65 -30.76
N ARG A 723 16.60 13.12 -29.58
CA ARG A 723 16.12 11.83 -29.06
C ARG A 723 15.38 11.95 -27.73
N GLU A 724 15.34 13.14 -27.16
CA GLU A 724 14.78 13.40 -25.84
C GLU A 724 13.74 14.52 -25.92
N TRP A 725 12.78 14.51 -25.01
CA TRP A 725 11.85 15.63 -24.85
C TRP A 725 12.51 16.71 -24.01
N ALA A 726 12.67 17.92 -24.57
CA ALA A 726 13.13 19.07 -23.81
C ALA A 726 12.11 20.19 -23.91
N ALA A 727 12.05 21.02 -22.87
CA ALA A 727 11.12 22.13 -22.81
C ALA A 727 11.83 23.40 -22.33
N ALA A 728 11.34 24.53 -22.84
CA ALA A 728 11.64 25.85 -22.31
C ALA A 728 10.34 26.63 -22.16
N TRP A 729 10.26 27.49 -21.16
CA TRP A 729 9.10 28.34 -20.94
C TRP A 729 9.52 29.75 -20.57
N LYS A 730 8.61 30.68 -20.85
CA LYS A 730 8.74 32.10 -20.52
C LYS A 730 7.64 32.50 -19.54
N ASP A 731 8.05 32.97 -18.38
CA ASP A 731 7.16 33.56 -17.37
C ASP A 731 6.54 34.86 -17.90
N GLY A 732 5.48 35.34 -17.25
CA GLY A 732 4.84 36.62 -17.58
C GLY A 732 5.74 37.85 -17.38
N ASP A 733 6.82 37.71 -16.62
CA ASP A 733 7.86 38.74 -16.42
C ASP A 733 9.00 38.66 -17.47
N GLY A 734 8.94 37.70 -18.40
CA GLY A 734 9.93 37.49 -19.45
C GLY A 734 11.07 36.54 -19.08
N THR A 735 11.14 36.06 -17.83
CA THR A 735 12.17 35.09 -17.39
C THR A 735 12.04 33.78 -18.15
N VAL A 736 13.16 33.25 -18.65
CA VAL A 736 13.22 31.98 -19.38
C VAL A 736 13.89 30.91 -18.52
N ALA A 737 13.28 29.72 -18.49
CA ALA A 737 13.87 28.52 -17.91
C ALA A 737 13.69 27.33 -18.87
N SER A 738 14.57 26.34 -18.77
CA SER A 738 14.50 25.14 -19.61
C SER A 738 15.03 23.89 -18.91
N THR A 739 14.47 22.74 -19.28
CA THR A 739 14.85 21.43 -18.77
C THR A 739 14.61 20.33 -19.81
N VAL A 740 15.31 19.21 -19.68
CA VAL A 740 15.00 17.97 -20.42
C VAL A 740 14.18 17.04 -19.55
N PHE A 741 13.12 16.46 -20.11
CA PHE A 741 12.37 15.32 -19.54
C PHE A 741 13.07 14.04 -19.97
N TRP A 742 14.05 13.62 -19.16
CA TRP A 742 14.95 12.53 -19.49
C TRP A 742 14.32 11.17 -19.16
N THR A 743 14.23 10.31 -20.16
CA THR A 743 13.80 8.91 -20.02
C THR A 743 15.01 7.98 -20.10
N GLN A 744 14.96 6.89 -19.32
CA GLN A 744 15.97 5.84 -19.41
C GLN A 744 15.72 4.97 -20.65
N GLU A 745 16.51 5.18 -21.70
CA GLU A 745 16.45 4.44 -22.97
C GLU A 745 17.24 3.11 -22.95
N LEU A 746 17.21 2.44 -21.79
CA LEU A 746 17.77 1.11 -21.55
C LEU A 746 16.83 0.36 -20.61
N ARG A 747 16.81 -0.98 -20.68
CA ARG A 747 16.04 -1.77 -19.71
C ARG A 747 16.58 -1.48 -18.30
N PRO A 748 15.72 -1.27 -17.29
CA PRO A 748 14.30 -1.62 -17.30
C PRO A 748 13.34 -0.53 -17.80
N PHE A 749 13.82 0.59 -18.36
CA PHE A 749 12.99 1.76 -18.66
C PHE A 749 12.30 2.28 -17.40
N TYR A 750 13.08 2.61 -16.37
CA TYR A 750 12.58 2.76 -15.00
C TYR A 750 11.59 3.93 -14.81
N HIS A 751 11.44 4.82 -15.79
CA HIS A 751 10.37 5.82 -15.80
C HIS A 751 8.95 5.19 -15.83
N PHE A 752 8.77 4.00 -16.43
CA PHE A 752 7.51 3.23 -16.33
C PHE A 752 7.24 2.72 -14.91
N THR A 753 8.28 2.50 -14.11
CA THR A 753 8.11 2.11 -12.69
C THR A 753 7.42 3.23 -11.91
N PHE A 754 7.78 4.50 -12.13
CA PHE A 754 7.12 5.62 -11.45
C PHE A 754 5.67 5.80 -11.90
N GLN A 755 5.39 5.59 -13.19
CA GLN A 755 4.02 5.54 -13.70
C GLN A 755 3.22 4.45 -12.98
N LEU A 756 3.76 3.24 -12.90
CA LEU A 756 3.07 2.12 -12.26
C LEU A 756 2.95 2.25 -10.74
N ALA A 757 3.88 2.95 -10.07
CA ALA A 757 3.75 3.32 -8.66
C ALA A 757 2.58 4.30 -8.44
N GLY A 758 2.42 5.30 -9.32
CA GLY A 758 1.26 6.19 -9.35
C GLY A 758 -0.04 5.44 -9.59
N VAL A 759 -0.05 4.52 -10.57
CA VAL A 759 -1.19 3.65 -10.87
C VAL A 759 -1.53 2.74 -9.68
N SER A 760 -0.53 2.13 -9.02
CA SER A 760 -0.76 1.28 -7.85
C SER A 760 -1.40 2.06 -6.70
N ARG A 761 -0.98 3.31 -6.46
CA ARG A 761 -1.61 4.22 -5.49
C ARG A 761 -3.04 4.58 -5.89
N PHE A 762 -3.29 4.81 -7.18
CA PHE A 762 -4.63 5.05 -7.71
C PHE A 762 -5.53 3.83 -7.52
N MET A 763 -5.06 2.62 -7.82
CA MET A 763 -5.84 1.38 -7.68
C MET A 763 -6.23 1.09 -6.23
N SER A 764 -5.35 1.39 -5.26
CA SER A 764 -5.67 1.17 -3.84
C SER A 764 -6.63 2.20 -3.28
N ARG A 765 -6.57 3.46 -3.75
CA ARG A 765 -7.33 4.59 -3.21
C ARG A 765 -8.60 4.94 -3.98
N GLY A 766 -8.65 4.62 -5.26
CA GLY A 766 -9.68 5.11 -6.19
C GLY A 766 -9.60 6.61 -6.47
N VAL A 767 -8.47 7.28 -6.18
CA VAL A 767 -8.28 8.72 -6.40
C VAL A 767 -7.09 8.92 -7.33
N PRO A 768 -7.28 9.44 -8.56
CA PRO A 768 -6.18 9.66 -9.48
C PRO A 768 -5.29 10.82 -9.00
N PRO A 769 -3.99 10.82 -9.34
CA PRO A 769 -3.06 11.86 -8.92
C PRO A 769 -3.31 13.22 -9.60
N TRP A 770 -4.03 13.24 -10.72
CA TRP A 770 -4.46 14.44 -11.43
C TRP A 770 -5.86 14.22 -12.02
N PRO A 771 -6.60 15.29 -12.34
CA PRO A 771 -7.92 15.17 -12.99
C PRO A 771 -7.83 14.48 -14.35
N LEU A 772 -8.86 13.71 -14.70
CA LEU A 772 -8.96 13.07 -16.02
C LEU A 772 -9.04 14.11 -17.16
N GLU A 773 -9.61 15.27 -16.87
CA GLU A 773 -9.70 16.42 -17.76
C GLU A 773 -8.35 16.80 -18.38
N ARG A 774 -7.24 16.60 -17.65
CA ARG A 774 -5.87 16.78 -18.16
C ARG A 774 -5.63 15.96 -19.43
N THR A 775 -5.89 14.66 -19.36
CA THR A 775 -5.61 13.74 -20.48
C THR A 775 -6.68 13.79 -21.56
N LEU A 776 -7.92 14.14 -21.19
CA LEU A 776 -8.96 14.46 -22.17
C LEU A 776 -8.56 15.67 -23.02
N LEU A 777 -8.02 16.72 -22.39
CA LEU A 777 -7.54 17.91 -23.10
C LEU A 777 -6.37 17.58 -24.04
N THR A 778 -5.34 16.88 -23.57
CA THR A 778 -4.20 16.50 -24.43
C THR A 778 -4.60 15.58 -25.58
N THR A 779 -5.54 14.64 -25.35
CA THR A 779 -6.12 13.80 -26.40
C THR A 779 -6.83 14.66 -27.46
N GLY A 780 -7.66 15.61 -27.03
CA GLY A 780 -8.38 16.52 -27.93
C GLY A 780 -7.49 17.50 -28.69
N ILE A 781 -6.40 17.98 -28.07
CA ILE A 781 -5.40 18.81 -28.74
C ILE A 781 -4.73 18.02 -29.86
N LEU A 782 -4.29 16.78 -29.58
CA LEU A 782 -3.63 15.95 -30.58
C LEU A 782 -4.54 15.66 -31.78
N ASP A 783 -5.80 15.28 -31.52
CA ASP A 783 -6.81 15.07 -32.56
C ASP A 783 -6.96 16.33 -33.45
N ALA A 784 -7.15 17.51 -32.84
CA ALA A 784 -7.30 18.75 -33.58
C ALA A 784 -6.03 19.16 -34.36
N VAL A 785 -4.83 18.88 -33.83
CA VAL A 785 -3.56 19.10 -34.54
C VAL A 785 -3.45 18.20 -35.78
N LEU A 786 -3.88 16.95 -35.67
CA LEU A 786 -3.83 16.01 -36.79
C LEU A 786 -4.88 16.33 -37.86
N VAL A 787 -6.05 16.81 -37.46
CA VAL A 787 -7.03 17.43 -38.37
C VAL A 787 -6.42 18.62 -39.10
N SER A 788 -5.76 19.53 -38.38
CA SER A 788 -5.06 20.67 -38.99
C SER A 788 -4.02 20.22 -40.02
N ARG A 789 -3.24 19.18 -39.71
CA ARG A 789 -2.25 18.60 -40.63
C ARG A 789 -2.89 18.03 -41.89
N ARG A 790 -3.91 17.18 -41.75
CA ARG A 790 -4.69 16.62 -42.88
C ARG A 790 -5.23 17.74 -43.77
N ASP A 791 -5.70 18.82 -43.14
CA ASP A 791 -6.31 19.97 -43.81
C ASP A 791 -5.28 21.04 -44.21
N LYS A 792 -4.02 20.65 -44.42
CA LYS A 792 -2.91 21.48 -44.95
C LYS A 792 -2.57 22.68 -44.08
N GLY A 793 -2.58 22.49 -42.76
CA GLY A 793 -2.18 23.49 -41.76
C GLY A 793 -3.19 24.61 -41.53
N LYS A 794 -4.47 24.38 -41.86
CA LYS A 794 -5.57 25.30 -41.49
C LYS A 794 -5.71 25.38 -39.98
N VAL A 795 -6.03 26.58 -39.48
CA VAL A 795 -6.36 26.78 -38.07
C VAL A 795 -7.64 26.02 -37.73
N VAL A 796 -7.62 25.30 -36.63
CA VAL A 796 -8.78 24.59 -36.08
C VAL A 796 -9.19 25.29 -34.79
N GLU A 797 -10.35 25.94 -34.81
CA GLU A 797 -10.98 26.50 -33.60
C GLU A 797 -11.52 25.35 -32.74
N THR A 798 -11.35 25.44 -31.42
CA THR A 798 -11.61 24.33 -30.49
C THR A 798 -12.56 24.71 -29.35
N PRO A 799 -13.82 25.11 -29.63
CA PRO A 799 -14.81 25.40 -28.58
C PRO A 799 -15.04 24.19 -27.65
N ARG A 800 -14.99 22.97 -28.21
CA ARG A 800 -15.10 21.70 -27.46
C ARG A 800 -13.97 21.43 -26.48
N LEU A 801 -12.80 22.07 -26.65
CA LEU A 801 -11.66 22.00 -25.71
C LEU A 801 -11.74 23.10 -24.65
N GLY A 802 -12.97 23.53 -24.33
CA GLY A 802 -13.43 24.37 -23.21
C GLY A 802 -13.09 23.88 -21.80
N ILE A 803 -12.09 23.02 -21.65
CA ILE A 803 -11.92 22.20 -20.47
C ILE A 803 -11.01 22.93 -19.49
N ALA A 804 -11.59 23.39 -18.38
CA ALA A 804 -10.85 24.00 -17.27
C ALA A 804 -10.74 23.02 -16.11
N TYR A 805 -9.58 23.01 -15.44
CA TYR A 805 -9.34 22.20 -14.24
C TYR A 805 -8.21 22.75 -13.37
N GLN A 806 -8.14 22.28 -12.14
CA GLN A 806 -7.03 22.53 -11.22
C GLN A 806 -6.34 21.20 -10.88
N SER A 807 -5.01 21.25 -10.78
CA SER A 807 -4.17 20.10 -10.41
C SER A 807 -3.25 20.53 -9.27
N ASP A 808 -3.34 19.86 -8.14
CA ASP A 808 -2.42 20.02 -7.00
C ASP A 808 -1.16 19.17 -7.15
N TRP A 809 -1.09 18.35 -8.21
CA TRP A 809 0.03 17.50 -8.51
C TRP A 809 1.30 18.34 -8.72
N ASN A 810 2.34 18.01 -7.96
CA ASN A 810 3.67 18.59 -8.12
C ASN A 810 4.63 17.47 -8.48
N TRP A 811 5.37 17.69 -9.56
CA TRP A 811 6.49 16.82 -9.89
C TRP A 811 7.57 16.90 -8.80
N GLN A 812 8.18 15.75 -8.51
CA GLN A 812 9.35 15.63 -7.67
C GLN A 812 10.42 14.87 -8.45
N GLN A 813 11.67 15.32 -8.35
CA GLN A 813 12.79 14.64 -8.98
C GLN A 813 12.88 13.19 -8.49
N PRO A 814 12.73 12.19 -9.38
CA PRO A 814 12.84 10.81 -8.95
C PRO A 814 14.28 10.46 -8.53
N PRO A 815 14.48 9.40 -7.71
CA PRO A 815 15.81 8.91 -7.37
C PRO A 815 16.59 8.51 -8.64
N PRO A 816 17.94 8.53 -8.63
CA PRO A 816 18.72 8.10 -9.79
C PRO A 816 18.27 6.74 -10.35
N PRO A 817 18.22 6.57 -11.69
CA PRO A 817 17.80 5.31 -12.29
C PRO A 817 18.78 4.18 -11.93
N PRO A 818 18.30 2.93 -11.84
CA PRO A 818 19.20 1.78 -11.73
C PRO A 818 20.06 1.65 -12.99
N PRO A 819 21.20 0.93 -12.93
CA PRO A 819 22.01 0.65 -14.11
C PRO A 819 21.18 0.04 -15.25
N GLY A 820 21.34 0.59 -16.46
CA GLY A 820 20.63 0.12 -17.65
C GLY A 820 21.25 -1.16 -18.23
N ARG A 821 20.43 -1.99 -18.88
CA ARG A 821 20.85 -3.16 -19.66
C ARG A 821 20.38 -3.07 -21.12
N PRO A 822 21.06 -3.74 -22.07
CA PRO A 822 20.71 -3.65 -23.49
C PRO A 822 19.25 -4.01 -23.78
N ILE A 823 18.62 -3.25 -24.68
CA ILE A 823 17.20 -3.41 -25.01
C ILE A 823 16.90 -4.71 -25.77
N THR A 824 17.92 -5.32 -26.39
CA THR A 824 17.80 -6.56 -27.17
C THR A 824 17.86 -7.83 -26.33
N GLY A 825 18.26 -7.73 -25.06
CA GLY A 825 18.27 -8.85 -24.11
C GLY A 825 17.05 -8.84 -23.17
N PRO A 826 16.68 -10.00 -22.59
CA PRO A 826 15.62 -10.10 -21.58
C PRO A 826 15.86 -9.22 -20.31
#